data_AF-S7Q7Z9-F1
#
_entry.id   AF-S7Q7Z9-F1
#
_cell.length_a   1.000
_cell.length_b   1.000
_cell.length_c   1.000
_cell.angle_alpha   90.00
_cell.angle_beta   90.00
_cell.angle_gamma   90.00
#
_symmetry.space_group_name_H-M   'P 1'
#
loop_
_entity.id
_entity.type
_entity.pdbx_description
1 polymer ?
#
loop_
_entity_poly.entity_id
_entity_poly.type
_entity_poly.pdbx_seq_one_letter_code
_entity_poly.pdbx_strand_id
1 'polypeptide(L)'
;SELLPPTSPTSPLGIGNGHWVVAPSAAKQAWQRQKELYGDSNPTIDAIMEMTGLEDVKSQVLKIKNKIDTTSRQSAKLSEERLNVCMLGNPGTGKTTIARLYGKFLASVNAVPGSEFVETTGSRLANDGVPGIKSQIEDLLDGDGGVLFVDEAYQLTNGSNFQGTAVLDYILAEMEKLVGKIVFIFAGYRDEMEKLFEHNPGLQSRIPYTFRFNNYSDAELLEMLSGLVEKKWGGRMQVEADSHGIRGLLGRIAVRRLGRQRVSKNFGNARALATMFSKITERQADRLSKARREERSEDDFLLTQEDIMGPEPAKVLEASRAWKRLKSLIGLDAVKRTVQDLFTMVQANYQRELKEKTPYQVSLNRVFLGSPGTGKTTVAKLYGQILAELGLLSNGDVVTKNPSDFIGGALGQSESQMKSILASTVGKVLVIDEAYMLGNSGSSNGSDSYKTAVIDTIVAEVQSVPGEDHCVLLLGYKDQMEEMFQSVNPGLSRRFAIEHVFVFEDYTDAQLMQALEWKLRDQDLSATDKAKTVAIETLSRLRNRPNFGNIGEVENVLSQAKLRLQSRQMALPAERRSHDAPFQPEDFDPAFARVESASANLAKLFEDVVGCEDIIQKLAAWQVTAKRLKARGKDPRDHVPTNFIFKGPPGTGKTTTARKMGKVYYDMGFLSSAEVMECSVSDLVGQYVGHTVQKTRRVFEKALGKVLLVDEAYRLSEGQYAKEAVDEIVGILTQERFRGKLIVIFAGYEQEMNNLLTVNSGLASRFSEEIVFRHLSPENCLKILTRNLRNQDIQLAGPSDQRRREMISILEGLQRLPSWGNARDMETLLKRLTIFVLSSLDST
;
A
#
# COMPACT_ATOMS: atom_id res chain seq x y z
N SER A 1 8.06 -40.42 -13.12
CA SER A 1 7.22 -40.56 -14.31
C SER A 1 7.02 -39.18 -14.91
N GLU A 2 7.36 -39.04 -16.17
CA GLU A 2 7.65 -37.78 -16.88
C GLU A 2 6.51 -36.76 -16.80
N LEU A 3 6.84 -35.55 -16.37
CA LEU A 3 6.00 -34.37 -16.47
C LEU A 3 6.10 -33.84 -17.90
N LEU A 4 5.11 -34.18 -18.73
CA LEU A 4 4.85 -33.49 -19.99
C LEU A 4 4.54 -32.00 -19.69
N PRO A 5 5.15 -31.04 -20.41
CA PRO A 5 4.80 -29.63 -20.26
C PRO A 5 3.36 -29.39 -20.72
N PRO A 6 2.65 -28.39 -20.16
CA PRO A 6 1.32 -28.04 -20.62
C PRO A 6 1.40 -27.67 -22.09
N THR A 7 0.56 -28.31 -22.89
CA THR A 7 0.40 -28.05 -24.31
C THR A 7 0.11 -26.56 -24.52
N SER A 8 1.09 -25.86 -25.07
CA SER A 8 0.89 -24.56 -25.71
C SER A 8 -0.33 -24.66 -26.63
N PRO A 9 -1.29 -23.72 -26.60
CA PRO A 9 -2.33 -23.69 -27.61
C PRO A 9 -1.63 -23.52 -28.97
N THR A 10 -1.65 -24.60 -29.75
CA THR A 10 -1.22 -24.65 -31.13
C THR A 10 -1.88 -23.49 -31.85
N SER A 11 -1.06 -22.51 -32.24
CA SER A 11 -1.47 -21.48 -33.20
C SER A 11 -1.60 -22.17 -34.56
N PRO A 12 -2.78 -22.26 -35.19
CA PRO A 12 -2.86 -22.55 -36.60
C PRO A 12 -2.72 -21.21 -37.33
N LEU A 13 -1.52 -20.63 -37.31
CA LEU A 13 -1.19 -19.48 -38.13
C LEU A 13 0.05 -19.84 -38.92
N GLY A 14 -0.18 -20.30 -40.15
CA GLY A 14 0.86 -20.23 -41.16
C GLY A 14 1.33 -18.79 -41.24
N ILE A 15 2.59 -18.55 -40.84
CA ILE A 15 3.28 -17.29 -41.10
C ILE A 15 3.60 -17.29 -42.59
N GLY A 16 2.59 -16.99 -43.41
CA GLY A 16 2.71 -16.74 -44.84
C GLY A 16 2.52 -15.25 -45.09
N ASN A 17 3.56 -14.56 -45.54
CA ASN A 17 3.53 -13.21 -46.14
C ASN A 17 2.85 -12.08 -45.35
N GLY A 18 3.10 -11.93 -44.04
CA GLY A 18 2.83 -10.66 -43.32
C GLY A 18 1.38 -10.16 -43.30
N HIS A 19 0.42 -10.93 -43.80
CA HIS A 19 -0.99 -10.56 -43.92
C HIS A 19 -1.83 -11.40 -42.98
N TRP A 20 -2.54 -10.74 -42.08
CA TRP A 20 -3.58 -11.38 -41.30
C TRP A 20 -4.83 -11.53 -42.14
N VAL A 21 -5.25 -12.78 -42.36
CA VAL A 21 -6.45 -13.10 -43.12
C VAL A 21 -7.52 -13.59 -42.15
N VAL A 22 -8.72 -13.00 -42.24
CA VAL A 22 -9.88 -13.47 -41.49
C VAL A 22 -10.28 -14.86 -42.02
N ALA A 23 -10.52 -15.80 -41.12
CA ALA A 23 -10.94 -17.15 -41.51
C ALA A 23 -12.26 -17.11 -42.33
N PRO A 24 -12.40 -17.96 -43.35
CA PRO A 24 -13.63 -18.01 -44.14
C PRO A 24 -14.82 -18.43 -43.27
N SER A 25 -15.95 -17.73 -43.41
CA SER A 25 -17.18 -18.03 -42.68
C SER A 25 -17.95 -19.16 -43.35
N ALA A 26 -18.10 -20.29 -42.66
CA ALA A 26 -18.84 -21.45 -43.15
C ALA A 26 -20.34 -21.16 -43.24
N ALA A 27 -20.88 -20.41 -42.28
CA ALA A 27 -22.25 -19.93 -42.28
C ALA A 27 -22.55 -19.00 -43.46
N LYS A 28 -21.64 -18.05 -43.78
CA LYS A 28 -21.80 -17.19 -44.96
C LYS A 28 -21.83 -18.03 -46.25
N GLN A 29 -20.95 -19.01 -46.38
CA GLN A 29 -20.97 -19.94 -47.53
C GLN A 29 -22.24 -20.78 -47.56
N ALA A 30 -22.73 -21.27 -46.42
CA ALA A 30 -23.97 -22.03 -46.34
C ALA A 30 -25.18 -21.17 -46.77
N TRP A 31 -25.23 -19.91 -46.35
CA TRP A 31 -26.24 -18.96 -46.79
C TRP A 31 -26.18 -18.69 -48.29
N GLN A 32 -24.98 -18.48 -48.83
CA GLN A 32 -24.78 -18.31 -50.28
C GLN A 32 -25.29 -19.51 -51.07
N ARG A 33 -25.02 -20.74 -50.62
CA ARG A 33 -25.57 -21.96 -51.22
C ARG A 33 -27.09 -22.02 -51.15
N GLN A 34 -27.70 -21.57 -50.05
CA GLN A 34 -29.17 -21.52 -49.94
C GLN A 34 -29.79 -20.55 -50.96
N LYS A 35 -29.15 -19.38 -51.18
CA LYS A 35 -29.57 -18.44 -52.24
C LYS A 35 -29.49 -19.07 -53.63
N GLU A 36 -28.38 -19.72 -53.93
CA GLU A 36 -28.12 -20.32 -55.25
C GLU A 36 -29.04 -21.51 -55.54
N LEU A 37 -29.29 -22.38 -54.56
CA LEU A 37 -30.05 -23.62 -54.74
C LEU A 37 -31.56 -23.45 -54.57
N TYR A 38 -31.99 -22.62 -53.61
CA TYR A 38 -33.40 -22.51 -53.22
C TYR A 38 -34.01 -21.14 -53.54
N GLY A 39 -33.22 -20.19 -54.05
CA GLY A 39 -33.69 -18.84 -54.36
C GLY A 39 -33.99 -17.99 -53.12
N ASP A 40 -33.47 -18.39 -51.95
CA ASP A 40 -33.67 -17.67 -50.69
C ASP A 40 -33.13 -16.24 -50.77
N SER A 41 -33.85 -15.28 -50.18
CA SER A 41 -33.41 -13.89 -50.09
C SER A 41 -33.90 -13.25 -48.80
N ASN A 42 -32.98 -12.67 -48.03
CA ASN A 42 -33.30 -11.89 -46.84
C ASN A 42 -32.21 -10.84 -46.58
N PRO A 43 -32.50 -9.54 -46.79
CA PRO A 43 -31.52 -8.47 -46.60
C PRO A 43 -30.96 -8.38 -45.18
N THR A 44 -31.72 -8.82 -44.18
CA THR A 44 -31.31 -8.78 -42.78
C THR A 44 -30.31 -9.89 -42.47
N ILE A 45 -30.52 -11.11 -43.01
CA ILE A 45 -29.54 -12.19 -42.91
C ILE A 45 -28.27 -11.81 -43.68
N ASP A 46 -28.38 -11.14 -44.82
CA ASP A 46 -27.22 -10.61 -45.56
C ASP A 46 -26.40 -9.66 -44.70
N ALA A 47 -27.05 -8.72 -44.02
CA ALA A 47 -26.38 -7.82 -43.09
C ALA A 47 -25.65 -8.56 -41.97
N ILE A 48 -26.26 -9.62 -41.39
CA ILE A 48 -25.62 -10.46 -40.36
C ILE A 48 -24.41 -11.22 -40.93
N MET A 49 -24.52 -11.75 -42.15
CA MET A 49 -23.46 -12.53 -42.80
C MET A 49 -22.25 -11.68 -43.20
N GLU A 50 -22.47 -10.41 -43.54
CA GLU A 50 -21.41 -9.44 -43.84
C GLU A 50 -20.66 -8.92 -42.60
N MET A 51 -21.19 -9.10 -41.39
CA MET A 51 -20.45 -8.71 -40.19
C MET A 51 -19.16 -9.53 -40.04
N THR A 52 -18.06 -8.88 -39.66
CA THR A 52 -16.78 -9.56 -39.41
C THR A 52 -16.91 -10.55 -38.24
N GLY A 53 -16.42 -11.78 -38.41
CA GLY A 53 -16.45 -12.82 -37.39
C GLY A 53 -17.85 -13.36 -37.07
N LEU A 54 -18.13 -13.56 -35.77
CA LEU A 54 -19.44 -14.00 -35.24
C LEU A 54 -19.98 -15.33 -35.82
N GLU A 55 -19.09 -16.28 -36.10
CA GLU A 55 -19.46 -17.54 -36.78
C GLU A 55 -20.53 -18.35 -36.02
N ASP A 56 -20.41 -18.47 -34.70
CA ASP A 56 -21.41 -19.16 -33.86
C ASP A 56 -22.79 -18.51 -33.97
N VAL A 57 -22.84 -17.17 -33.98
CA VAL A 57 -24.08 -16.40 -34.11
C VAL A 57 -24.69 -16.59 -35.49
N LYS A 58 -23.88 -16.47 -36.56
CA LYS A 58 -24.33 -16.68 -37.94
C LYS A 58 -24.91 -18.08 -38.14
N SER A 59 -24.26 -19.09 -37.59
CA SER A 59 -24.72 -20.48 -37.61
C SER A 59 -26.06 -20.65 -36.88
N GLN A 60 -26.24 -20.03 -35.70
CA GLN A 60 -27.51 -20.08 -34.97
C GLN A 60 -28.65 -19.38 -35.72
N VAL A 61 -28.39 -18.24 -36.36
CA VAL A 61 -29.40 -17.54 -37.16
C VAL A 61 -29.88 -18.42 -38.32
N LEU A 62 -28.98 -19.09 -39.04
CA LEU A 62 -29.35 -20.04 -40.09
C LEU A 62 -30.10 -21.26 -39.54
N LYS A 63 -29.73 -21.75 -38.36
CA LYS A 63 -30.46 -22.85 -37.70
C LYS A 63 -31.90 -22.46 -37.40
N ILE A 64 -32.12 -21.25 -36.89
CA ILE A 64 -33.46 -20.72 -36.60
C ILE A 64 -34.24 -20.50 -37.90
N LYS A 65 -33.62 -19.93 -38.94
CA LYS A 65 -34.22 -19.81 -40.27
C LYS A 65 -34.69 -21.18 -40.79
N ASN A 66 -33.80 -22.18 -40.78
CA ASN A 66 -34.14 -23.53 -41.26
C ASN A 66 -35.32 -24.13 -40.47
N LYS A 67 -35.40 -23.86 -39.17
CA LYS A 67 -36.52 -24.28 -38.32
C LYS A 67 -37.82 -23.57 -38.72
N ILE A 68 -37.81 -22.25 -38.87
CA ILE A 68 -38.96 -21.44 -39.32
C ILE A 68 -39.44 -21.89 -40.70
N ASP A 69 -38.54 -22.04 -41.67
CA ASP A 69 -38.88 -22.47 -43.02
C ASP A 69 -39.49 -23.88 -43.02
N THR A 70 -38.98 -24.77 -42.16
CA THR A 70 -39.49 -26.13 -42.04
C THR A 70 -40.89 -26.12 -41.42
N THR A 71 -41.10 -25.38 -40.34
CA THR A 71 -42.43 -25.21 -39.72
C THR A 71 -43.42 -24.60 -40.71
N SER A 72 -42.99 -23.60 -41.50
CA SER A 72 -43.80 -22.98 -42.55
C SER A 72 -44.16 -23.97 -43.67
N ARG A 73 -43.22 -24.82 -44.13
CA ARG A 73 -43.49 -25.87 -45.13
C ARG A 73 -44.39 -26.99 -44.59
N GLN A 74 -44.34 -27.24 -43.29
CA GLN A 74 -45.22 -28.19 -42.61
C GLN A 74 -46.63 -27.64 -42.36
N SER A 75 -46.91 -26.39 -42.76
CA SER A 75 -48.16 -25.68 -42.45
C SER A 75 -48.48 -25.64 -40.95
N ALA A 76 -47.46 -25.72 -40.10
CA ALA A 76 -47.58 -25.60 -38.66
C ALA A 76 -47.55 -24.13 -38.24
N LYS A 77 -48.16 -23.80 -37.10
CA LYS A 77 -48.29 -22.42 -36.64
C LYS A 77 -46.95 -21.91 -36.09
N LEU A 78 -46.38 -20.91 -36.76
CA LEU A 78 -45.20 -20.19 -36.25
C LEU A 78 -45.48 -19.48 -34.92
N SER A 79 -46.74 -19.13 -34.64
CA SER A 79 -47.16 -18.51 -33.38
C SER A 79 -46.98 -19.41 -32.15
N GLU A 80 -46.74 -20.72 -32.32
CA GLU A 80 -46.49 -21.67 -31.23
C GLU A 80 -44.98 -21.95 -31.04
N GLU A 81 -44.12 -21.45 -31.94
CA GLU A 81 -42.67 -21.66 -31.88
C GLU A 81 -42.02 -20.64 -30.93
N ARG A 82 -41.23 -21.14 -29.97
CA ARG A 82 -40.48 -20.30 -29.03
C ARG A 82 -39.18 -19.83 -29.69
N LEU A 83 -39.05 -18.51 -29.89
CA LEU A 83 -37.91 -17.90 -30.59
C LEU A 83 -37.07 -16.98 -29.70
N ASN A 84 -37.29 -17.03 -28.38
CA ASN A 84 -36.51 -16.30 -27.37
C ASN A 84 -35.03 -16.70 -27.39
N VAL A 85 -34.15 -15.73 -27.16
CA VAL A 85 -32.69 -15.91 -27.28
C VAL A 85 -31.97 -15.42 -26.04
N CYS A 86 -30.99 -16.19 -25.59
CA CYS A 86 -29.96 -15.72 -24.65
C CYS A 86 -28.70 -15.35 -25.42
N MET A 87 -28.19 -14.12 -25.25
CA MET A 87 -26.96 -13.64 -25.87
C MET A 87 -25.83 -13.55 -24.86
N LEU A 88 -24.86 -14.45 -24.98
CA LEU A 88 -23.74 -14.58 -24.05
C LEU A 88 -22.45 -14.05 -24.68
N GLY A 89 -21.82 -13.07 -24.05
CA GLY A 89 -20.46 -12.66 -24.41
C GLY A 89 -20.03 -11.33 -23.83
N ASN A 90 -18.75 -11.01 -24.01
CA ASN A 90 -18.09 -9.84 -23.43
C ASN A 90 -18.63 -8.51 -24.00
N PRO A 91 -18.29 -7.35 -23.38
CA PRO A 91 -18.65 -6.04 -23.91
C PRO A 91 -18.10 -5.84 -25.33
N GLY A 92 -18.84 -5.14 -26.17
CA GLY A 92 -18.39 -4.74 -27.51
C GLY A 92 -18.28 -5.87 -28.53
N THR A 93 -18.92 -7.03 -28.30
CA THR A 93 -19.02 -8.12 -29.28
C THR A 93 -20.18 -7.98 -30.27
N GLY A 94 -21.01 -6.93 -30.15
CA GLY A 94 -22.11 -6.65 -31.08
C GLY A 94 -23.48 -7.22 -30.73
N LYS A 95 -23.72 -7.61 -29.46
CA LYS A 95 -25.00 -8.17 -28.97
C LYS A 95 -26.21 -7.32 -29.36
N THR A 96 -26.23 -6.03 -29.01
CA THR A 96 -27.34 -5.11 -29.32
C THR A 96 -27.58 -4.97 -30.83
N THR A 97 -26.51 -4.93 -31.63
CA THR A 97 -26.59 -4.87 -33.09
C THR A 97 -27.26 -6.12 -33.67
N ILE A 98 -26.83 -7.31 -33.22
CA ILE A 98 -27.43 -8.58 -33.63
C ILE A 98 -28.87 -8.71 -33.12
N ALA A 99 -29.20 -8.23 -31.91
CA ALA A 99 -30.57 -8.27 -31.40
C ALA A 99 -31.54 -7.49 -32.29
N ARG A 100 -31.15 -6.28 -32.71
CA ARG A 100 -31.94 -5.46 -33.65
C ARG A 100 -32.10 -6.14 -35.02
N LEU A 101 -31.03 -6.73 -35.56
CA LEU A 101 -31.09 -7.47 -36.82
C LEU A 101 -31.94 -8.74 -36.68
N TYR A 102 -31.82 -9.47 -35.58
CA TYR A 102 -32.61 -10.67 -35.32
C TYR A 102 -34.11 -10.35 -35.24
N GLY A 103 -34.51 -9.27 -34.56
CA GLY A 103 -35.90 -8.81 -34.55
C GLY A 103 -36.44 -8.48 -35.95
N LYS A 104 -35.67 -7.73 -36.75
CA LYS A 104 -36.03 -7.44 -38.14
C LYS A 104 -36.14 -8.70 -39.00
N PHE A 105 -35.26 -9.68 -38.77
CA PHE A 105 -35.32 -10.98 -39.44
C PHE A 105 -36.64 -11.70 -39.10
N LEU A 106 -37.00 -11.80 -37.82
CA LEU A 106 -38.22 -12.48 -37.40
C LEU A 106 -39.50 -11.82 -37.94
N ALA A 107 -39.55 -10.49 -37.94
CA ALA A 107 -40.64 -9.75 -38.55
C ALA A 107 -40.72 -10.00 -40.08
N SER A 108 -39.57 -10.02 -40.77
CA SER A 108 -39.54 -10.24 -42.23
C SER A 108 -40.02 -11.62 -42.68
N VAL A 109 -40.02 -12.60 -41.79
CA VAL A 109 -40.52 -13.97 -42.05
C VAL A 109 -41.87 -14.25 -41.38
N ASN A 110 -42.55 -13.20 -40.88
CA ASN A 110 -43.82 -13.28 -40.15
C ASN A 110 -43.79 -14.26 -38.95
N ALA A 111 -42.61 -14.46 -38.34
CA ALA A 111 -42.50 -15.21 -37.09
C ALA A 111 -42.92 -14.37 -35.87
N VAL A 112 -42.87 -13.04 -36.01
CA VAL A 112 -43.41 -12.05 -35.09
C VAL A 112 -44.22 -11.04 -35.93
N PRO A 113 -45.40 -10.59 -35.48
CA PRO A 113 -46.29 -9.76 -36.29
C PRO A 113 -45.77 -8.33 -36.53
N GLY A 114 -45.06 -7.74 -35.56
CA GLY A 114 -44.46 -6.41 -35.66
C GLY A 114 -42.92 -6.42 -35.66
N SER A 115 -42.34 -5.27 -36.03
CA SER A 115 -40.88 -5.04 -36.05
C SER A 115 -40.40 -4.10 -34.95
N GLU A 116 -41.27 -3.81 -33.98
CA GLU A 116 -40.95 -2.93 -32.87
C GLU A 116 -39.85 -3.53 -31.98
N PHE A 117 -38.99 -2.65 -31.47
CA PHE A 117 -37.82 -3.04 -30.69
C PHE A 117 -37.68 -2.15 -29.47
N VAL A 118 -37.93 -2.71 -28.29
CA VAL A 118 -37.74 -2.03 -27.01
C VAL A 118 -36.43 -2.49 -26.38
N GLU A 119 -35.58 -1.53 -26.04
CA GLU A 119 -34.28 -1.75 -25.40
C GLU A 119 -34.32 -1.24 -23.95
N THR A 120 -33.96 -2.11 -23.02
CA THR A 120 -33.89 -1.80 -21.59
C THR A 120 -32.69 -2.50 -20.94
N THR A 121 -32.37 -2.16 -19.70
CA THR A 121 -31.29 -2.79 -18.92
C THR A 121 -31.85 -3.49 -17.68
N GLY A 122 -31.15 -4.53 -17.20
CA GLY A 122 -31.54 -5.23 -15.98
C GLY A 122 -31.63 -4.29 -14.76
N SER A 123 -30.69 -3.36 -14.61
CA SER A 123 -30.73 -2.31 -13.57
C SER A 123 -31.93 -1.38 -13.68
N ARG A 124 -32.25 -0.90 -14.89
CA ARG A 124 -33.41 -0.02 -15.11
C ARG A 124 -34.70 -0.74 -14.77
N LEU A 125 -34.87 -1.96 -15.28
CA LEU A 125 -36.04 -2.79 -14.96
C LEU A 125 -36.16 -3.08 -13.46
N ALA A 126 -35.04 -3.35 -12.77
CA ALA A 126 -35.05 -3.56 -11.33
C ALA A 126 -35.47 -2.31 -10.54
N ASN A 127 -35.14 -1.11 -11.02
CA ASN A 127 -35.54 0.15 -10.40
C ASN A 127 -37.00 0.53 -10.71
N ASP A 128 -37.44 0.33 -11.95
CA ASP A 128 -38.80 0.67 -12.40
C ASP A 128 -39.85 -0.35 -11.89
N GLY A 129 -39.40 -1.55 -11.50
CA GLY A 129 -40.23 -2.62 -10.96
C GLY A 129 -41.21 -3.20 -11.98
N VAL A 130 -42.18 -4.00 -11.49
CA VAL A 130 -43.21 -4.64 -12.32
C VAL A 130 -44.03 -3.65 -13.18
N PRO A 131 -44.39 -2.44 -12.69
CA PRO A 131 -45.09 -1.46 -13.52
C PRO A 131 -44.30 -1.04 -14.77
N GLY A 132 -42.98 -0.87 -14.65
CA GLY A 132 -42.13 -0.46 -15.77
C GLY A 132 -42.07 -1.49 -16.89
N ILE A 133 -41.86 -2.77 -16.56
CA ILE A 133 -41.85 -3.84 -17.55
C ILE A 133 -43.23 -4.06 -18.18
N LYS A 134 -44.31 -3.89 -17.40
CA LYS A 134 -45.67 -4.00 -17.92
C LYS A 134 -45.95 -2.95 -18.98
N SER A 135 -45.57 -1.69 -18.73
CA SER A 135 -45.68 -0.60 -19.71
C SER A 135 -44.90 -0.93 -21.00
N GLN A 136 -43.67 -1.44 -20.90
CA GLN A 136 -42.87 -1.79 -22.07
C GLN A 136 -43.48 -2.94 -22.90
N ILE A 137 -44.14 -3.90 -22.24
CA ILE A 137 -44.87 -4.98 -22.92
C ILE A 137 -46.15 -4.45 -23.58
N GLU A 138 -46.88 -3.55 -22.91
CA GLU A 138 -48.07 -2.89 -23.48
C GLU A 138 -47.70 -2.08 -24.72
N ASP A 139 -46.63 -1.28 -24.67
CA ASP A 139 -46.11 -0.53 -25.82
C ASP A 139 -45.84 -1.47 -27.02
N LEU A 140 -45.16 -2.60 -26.78
CA LEU A 140 -44.90 -3.61 -27.81
C LEU A 140 -46.17 -4.27 -28.36
N LEU A 141 -47.21 -4.45 -27.54
CA LEU A 141 -48.47 -5.04 -27.99
C LEU A 141 -49.31 -4.05 -28.81
N ASP A 142 -49.26 -2.77 -28.46
CA ASP A 142 -49.89 -1.69 -29.20
C ASP A 142 -49.27 -1.52 -30.60
N GLY A 143 -47.98 -1.83 -30.76
CA GLY A 143 -47.27 -1.85 -32.05
C GLY A 143 -47.30 -3.18 -32.82
N ASP A 144 -48.34 -4.01 -32.64
CA ASP A 144 -48.53 -5.32 -33.28
C ASP A 144 -47.46 -6.39 -32.90
N GLY A 145 -46.74 -6.21 -31.81
CA GLY A 145 -45.72 -7.14 -31.32
C GLY A 145 -44.30 -6.80 -31.77
N GLY A 146 -43.31 -7.54 -31.27
CA GLY A 146 -41.92 -7.23 -31.56
C GLY A 146 -40.91 -7.92 -30.66
N VAL A 147 -39.82 -7.23 -30.36
CA VAL A 147 -38.70 -7.74 -29.57
C VAL A 147 -38.47 -6.88 -28.34
N LEU A 148 -38.40 -7.53 -27.18
CA LEU A 148 -37.93 -6.92 -25.93
C LEU A 148 -36.51 -7.37 -25.65
N PHE A 149 -35.56 -6.44 -25.72
CA PHE A 149 -34.15 -6.68 -25.45
C PHE A 149 -33.76 -6.15 -24.06
N VAL A 150 -33.33 -7.06 -23.18
CA VAL A 150 -32.84 -6.75 -21.84
C VAL A 150 -31.32 -6.94 -21.81
N ASP A 151 -30.58 -5.83 -21.82
CA ASP A 151 -29.12 -5.86 -21.65
C ASP A 151 -28.74 -5.99 -20.18
N GLU A 152 -27.60 -6.62 -19.92
CA GLU A 152 -27.09 -6.94 -18.58
C GLU A 152 -28.16 -7.56 -17.66
N ALA A 153 -28.89 -8.54 -18.19
CA ALA A 153 -30.06 -9.13 -17.54
C ALA A 153 -29.79 -9.74 -16.15
N TYR A 154 -28.57 -10.21 -15.90
CA TYR A 154 -28.13 -10.73 -14.60
C TYR A 154 -28.27 -9.71 -13.45
N GLN A 155 -28.35 -8.41 -13.76
CA GLN A 155 -28.57 -7.37 -12.75
C GLN A 155 -29.94 -7.47 -12.06
N LEU A 156 -30.91 -8.17 -12.64
CA LEU A 156 -32.23 -8.41 -12.04
C LEU A 156 -32.15 -9.28 -10.78
N THR A 157 -31.11 -10.09 -10.63
CA THR A 157 -30.93 -11.00 -9.47
C THR A 157 -29.80 -10.58 -8.54
N ASN A 158 -29.22 -9.39 -8.72
CA ASN A 158 -28.19 -8.89 -7.80
C ASN A 158 -28.82 -8.59 -6.43
N GLY A 159 -28.22 -9.11 -5.36
CA GLY A 159 -28.78 -9.14 -3.99
C GLY A 159 -29.09 -7.79 -3.33
N SER A 160 -28.83 -6.66 -4.00
CA SER A 160 -29.24 -5.33 -3.54
C SER A 160 -30.68 -4.95 -3.94
N ASN A 161 -31.28 -5.62 -4.94
CA ASN A 161 -32.53 -5.16 -5.56
C ASN A 161 -33.66 -6.20 -5.39
N PHE A 162 -34.39 -6.14 -4.26
CA PHE A 162 -35.53 -7.02 -3.98
C PHE A 162 -36.67 -6.97 -5.03
N GLN A 163 -36.75 -5.89 -5.82
CA GLN A 163 -37.76 -5.75 -6.88
C GLN A 163 -37.38 -6.49 -8.18
N GLY A 164 -36.10 -6.78 -8.41
CA GLY A 164 -35.63 -7.37 -9.67
C GLY A 164 -36.08 -8.82 -9.86
N THR A 165 -36.15 -9.62 -8.79
CA THR A 165 -36.69 -10.99 -8.83
C THR A 165 -38.18 -11.01 -9.17
N ALA A 166 -38.97 -10.09 -8.61
CA ALA A 166 -40.39 -9.96 -8.93
C ALA A 166 -40.62 -9.57 -10.41
N VAL A 167 -39.75 -8.72 -10.96
CA VAL A 167 -39.76 -8.38 -12.39
C VAL A 167 -39.43 -9.60 -13.26
N LEU A 168 -38.43 -10.38 -12.87
CA LEU A 168 -38.05 -11.59 -13.60
C LEU A 168 -39.18 -12.63 -13.62
N ASP A 169 -39.83 -12.85 -12.49
CA ASP A 169 -40.97 -13.76 -12.37
C ASP A 169 -42.17 -13.30 -13.23
N TYR A 170 -42.40 -11.98 -13.28
CA TYR A 170 -43.41 -11.40 -14.16
C TYR A 170 -43.06 -11.64 -15.65
N ILE A 171 -41.82 -11.38 -16.06
CA ILE A 171 -41.37 -11.63 -17.43
C ILE A 171 -41.56 -13.10 -17.80
N LEU A 172 -41.21 -14.04 -16.91
CA LEU A 172 -41.38 -15.47 -17.15
C LEU A 172 -42.83 -15.88 -17.39
N ALA A 173 -43.78 -15.29 -16.67
CA ALA A 173 -45.20 -15.52 -16.87
C ALA A 173 -45.68 -14.96 -18.22
N GLU A 174 -45.21 -13.77 -18.60
CA GLU A 174 -45.57 -13.15 -19.88
C GLU A 174 -44.91 -13.83 -21.10
N MET A 175 -43.70 -14.37 -20.96
CA MET A 175 -43.04 -15.18 -21.99
C MET A 175 -43.87 -16.39 -22.43
N GLU A 176 -44.74 -16.92 -21.55
CA GLU A 176 -45.60 -18.06 -21.85
C GLU A 176 -46.93 -17.64 -22.49
N LYS A 177 -47.45 -16.46 -22.13
CA LYS A 177 -48.70 -15.92 -22.71
C LYS A 177 -48.50 -15.27 -24.07
N LEU A 178 -47.31 -14.70 -24.32
CA LEU A 178 -47.02 -13.84 -25.48
C LEU A 178 -46.20 -14.55 -26.57
N VAL A 179 -46.17 -15.88 -26.56
CA VAL A 179 -45.53 -16.68 -27.62
C VAL A 179 -46.11 -16.31 -28.99
N GLY A 180 -45.24 -16.12 -29.98
CA GLY A 180 -45.61 -15.69 -31.32
C GLY A 180 -45.98 -14.21 -31.46
N LYS A 181 -46.01 -13.44 -30.36
CA LYS A 181 -46.27 -11.99 -30.37
C LYS A 181 -45.06 -11.17 -29.94
N ILE A 182 -44.36 -11.61 -28.89
CA ILE A 182 -43.16 -10.94 -28.39
C ILE A 182 -42.03 -11.95 -28.27
N VAL A 183 -40.84 -11.55 -28.72
CA VAL A 183 -39.60 -12.30 -28.52
C VAL A 183 -38.74 -11.59 -27.49
N PHE A 184 -38.40 -12.31 -26.43
CA PHE A 184 -37.56 -11.82 -25.36
C PHE A 184 -36.10 -12.20 -25.64
N ILE A 185 -35.22 -11.21 -25.57
CA ILE A 185 -33.77 -11.39 -25.72
C ILE A 185 -33.10 -10.94 -24.42
N PHE A 186 -32.40 -11.85 -23.76
CA PHE A 186 -31.60 -11.54 -22.58
C PHE A 186 -30.12 -11.55 -22.95
N ALA A 187 -29.41 -10.46 -22.66
CA ALA A 187 -27.98 -10.33 -22.91
C ALA A 187 -27.17 -10.16 -21.62
N GLY A 188 -25.96 -10.71 -21.59
CA GLY A 188 -25.05 -10.55 -20.45
C GLY A 188 -23.72 -11.27 -20.61
N TYR A 189 -22.88 -11.17 -19.58
CA TYR A 189 -21.62 -11.92 -19.50
C TYR A 189 -21.90 -13.38 -19.16
N ARG A 190 -21.06 -14.29 -19.68
CA ARG A 190 -21.28 -15.72 -19.58
C ARG A 190 -21.42 -16.19 -18.12
N ASP A 191 -20.42 -15.90 -17.30
CA ASP A 191 -20.35 -16.33 -15.90
C ASP A 191 -21.49 -15.74 -15.05
N GLU A 192 -21.97 -14.53 -15.37
CA GLU A 192 -23.04 -13.87 -14.61
C GLU A 192 -24.42 -14.33 -15.04
N MET A 193 -24.61 -14.60 -16.33
CA MET A 193 -25.85 -15.19 -16.84
C MET A 193 -26.04 -16.63 -16.35
N GLU A 194 -24.95 -17.40 -16.17
CA GLU A 194 -25.02 -18.73 -15.55
C GLU A 194 -25.64 -18.66 -14.14
N LYS A 195 -25.23 -17.68 -13.32
CA LYS A 195 -25.83 -17.43 -11.99
C LYS A 195 -27.30 -17.03 -12.07
N LEU A 196 -27.70 -16.23 -13.06
CA LEU A 196 -29.10 -15.88 -13.29
C LEU A 196 -29.95 -17.13 -13.58
N PHE A 197 -29.43 -18.06 -14.39
CA PHE A 197 -30.12 -19.31 -14.71
C PHE A 197 -30.20 -20.28 -13.52
N GLU A 198 -29.21 -20.28 -12.62
CA GLU A 198 -29.25 -21.06 -11.38
C GLU A 198 -30.37 -20.59 -10.43
N HIS A 199 -30.65 -19.28 -10.39
CA HIS A 199 -31.70 -18.72 -9.54
C HIS A 199 -33.12 -19.09 -10.01
N ASN A 200 -33.33 -19.23 -11.32
CA ASN A 200 -34.63 -19.63 -11.86
C ASN A 200 -34.48 -20.61 -13.04
N PRO A 201 -34.58 -21.94 -12.76
CA PRO A 201 -34.51 -22.97 -13.80
C PRO A 201 -35.58 -22.82 -14.89
N GLY A 202 -36.68 -22.12 -14.61
CA GLY A 202 -37.76 -21.85 -15.55
C GLY A 202 -37.36 -20.99 -16.75
N LEU A 203 -36.22 -20.29 -16.70
CA LEU A 203 -35.66 -19.56 -17.83
C LEU A 203 -35.13 -20.50 -18.93
N GLN A 204 -34.49 -21.61 -18.55
CA GLN A 204 -33.85 -22.52 -19.51
C GLN A 204 -34.86 -23.18 -20.45
N SER A 205 -36.08 -23.46 -19.97
CA SER A 205 -37.14 -24.07 -20.79
C SER A 205 -37.87 -23.07 -21.71
N ARG A 206 -37.76 -21.77 -21.42
CA ARG A 206 -38.43 -20.69 -22.16
C ARG A 206 -37.52 -19.97 -23.16
N ILE A 207 -36.21 -20.18 -23.07
CA ILE A 207 -35.19 -19.59 -23.94
C ILE A 207 -34.40 -20.71 -24.66
N PRO A 208 -34.93 -21.26 -25.76
CA PRO A 208 -34.35 -22.44 -26.42
C PRO A 208 -33.06 -22.15 -27.19
N TYR A 209 -32.78 -20.90 -27.54
CA TYR A 209 -31.62 -20.52 -28.35
C TYR A 209 -30.60 -19.73 -27.54
N THR A 210 -29.33 -20.05 -27.72
CA THR A 210 -28.21 -19.31 -27.10
C THR A 210 -27.24 -18.87 -28.18
N PHE A 211 -27.04 -17.56 -28.30
CA PHE A 211 -26.05 -16.97 -29.19
C PHE A 211 -24.78 -16.72 -28.40
N ARG A 212 -23.68 -17.36 -28.83
CA ARG A 212 -22.36 -17.20 -28.21
C ARG A 212 -21.55 -16.19 -29.00
N PHE A 213 -21.20 -15.09 -28.34
CA PHE A 213 -20.40 -14.02 -28.88
C PHE A 213 -18.96 -14.16 -28.40
N ASN A 214 -18.15 -14.83 -29.20
CA ASN A 214 -16.72 -15.00 -28.93
C ASN A 214 -15.97 -13.67 -29.10
N ASN A 215 -14.85 -13.52 -28.40
CA ASN A 215 -13.97 -12.36 -28.58
C ASN A 215 -13.38 -12.36 -29.99
N TYR A 216 -13.31 -11.18 -30.62
CA TYR A 216 -12.70 -11.05 -31.94
C TYR A 216 -11.22 -11.39 -31.90
N SER A 217 -10.75 -12.12 -32.91
CA SER A 217 -9.35 -12.40 -33.18
C SER A 217 -8.60 -11.15 -33.64
N ASP A 218 -7.27 -11.21 -33.59
CA ASP A 218 -6.41 -10.12 -34.05
C ASP A 218 -6.65 -9.79 -35.54
N ALA A 219 -6.90 -10.80 -36.38
CA ALA A 219 -7.22 -10.61 -37.79
C ALA A 219 -8.58 -9.89 -37.98
N GLU A 220 -9.60 -10.29 -37.22
CA GLU A 220 -10.93 -9.66 -37.28
C GLU A 220 -10.89 -8.22 -36.78
N LEU A 221 -10.15 -7.94 -35.69
CA LEU A 221 -9.99 -6.58 -35.16
C LEU A 221 -9.25 -5.66 -36.14
N LEU A 222 -8.26 -6.18 -36.88
CA LEU A 222 -7.56 -5.42 -37.92
C LEU A 222 -8.49 -5.11 -39.10
N GLU A 223 -9.33 -6.07 -39.49
CA GLU A 223 -10.31 -5.85 -40.55
C GLU A 223 -11.34 -4.80 -40.15
N MET A 224 -11.83 -4.87 -38.91
CA MET A 224 -12.73 -3.85 -38.36
C MET A 224 -12.06 -2.47 -38.28
N LEU A 225 -10.77 -2.38 -37.91
CA LEU A 225 -10.03 -1.13 -37.90
C LEU A 225 -9.92 -0.53 -39.31
N SER A 226 -9.61 -1.36 -40.30
CA SER A 226 -9.59 -0.96 -41.71
C SER A 226 -10.94 -0.40 -42.15
N GLY A 227 -12.03 -1.09 -41.82
CA GLY A 227 -13.39 -0.63 -42.11
C GLY A 227 -13.74 0.70 -41.44
N LEU A 228 -13.26 0.97 -40.21
CA LEU A 228 -13.45 2.26 -39.55
C LEU A 228 -12.74 3.41 -40.26
N VAL A 229 -11.49 3.18 -40.71
CA VAL A 229 -10.72 4.16 -41.48
C VAL A 229 -11.38 4.43 -42.82
N GLU A 230 -11.75 3.39 -43.55
CA GLU A 230 -12.38 3.50 -44.86
C GLU A 230 -13.73 4.21 -44.78
N LYS A 231 -14.58 3.84 -43.82
CA LYS A 231 -15.88 4.48 -43.60
C LYS A 231 -15.75 5.96 -43.26
N LYS A 232 -14.73 6.37 -42.50
CA LYS A 232 -14.59 7.76 -42.04
C LYS A 232 -13.99 8.67 -43.11
N TRP A 233 -13.05 8.19 -43.93
CA TRP A 233 -12.32 9.04 -44.88
C TRP A 233 -12.43 8.64 -46.36
N GLY A 234 -13.12 7.54 -46.68
CA GLY A 234 -13.32 7.07 -48.05
C GLY A 234 -12.02 6.68 -48.76
N GLY A 235 -11.09 6.06 -48.02
CA GLY A 235 -9.79 5.61 -48.56
C GLY A 235 -8.73 6.71 -48.73
N ARG A 236 -9.02 7.97 -48.36
CA ARG A 236 -8.06 9.09 -48.48
C ARG A 236 -6.94 9.07 -47.44
N MET A 237 -7.16 8.42 -46.31
CA MET A 237 -6.21 8.40 -45.19
C MET A 237 -5.03 7.49 -45.50
N GLN A 238 -3.82 8.04 -45.45
CA GLN A 238 -2.56 7.32 -45.62
C GLN A 238 -1.92 7.02 -44.27
N VAL A 239 -1.07 5.98 -44.24
CA VAL A 239 -0.29 5.61 -43.06
C VAL A 239 1.20 5.71 -43.41
N GLU A 240 1.96 6.36 -42.55
CA GLU A 240 3.39 6.58 -42.70
C GLU A 240 4.15 5.29 -42.97
N ALA A 241 5.00 5.34 -44.01
CA ALA A 241 5.95 4.29 -44.37
C ALA A 241 5.33 2.88 -44.58
N ASP A 242 4.04 2.78 -44.90
CA ASP A 242 3.38 1.49 -45.09
C ASP A 242 2.52 1.45 -46.37
N SER A 243 2.97 0.66 -47.35
CA SER A 243 2.25 0.44 -48.62
C SER A 243 0.90 -0.26 -48.44
N HIS A 244 0.66 -0.89 -47.29
CA HIS A 244 -0.60 -1.58 -46.97
C HIS A 244 -1.53 -0.74 -46.09
N GLY A 245 -1.21 0.54 -45.88
CA GLY A 245 -2.00 1.46 -45.07
C GLY A 245 -2.18 0.94 -43.63
N ILE A 246 -3.39 1.06 -43.09
CA ILE A 246 -3.69 0.62 -41.72
C ILE A 246 -3.67 -0.91 -41.56
N ARG A 247 -3.68 -1.70 -42.64
CA ARG A 247 -3.52 -3.16 -42.57
C ARG A 247 -2.06 -3.60 -42.44
N GLY A 248 -1.13 -2.66 -42.56
CA GLY A 248 0.30 -2.92 -42.47
C GLY A 248 0.84 -3.05 -41.04
N LEU A 249 2.15 -2.88 -40.88
CA LEU A 249 2.90 -3.10 -39.64
C LEU A 249 2.31 -2.32 -38.47
N LEU A 250 2.09 -1.01 -38.62
CA LEU A 250 1.63 -0.15 -37.52
C LEU A 250 0.24 -0.56 -37.01
N GLY A 251 -0.69 -0.89 -37.92
CA GLY A 251 -2.02 -1.37 -37.53
C GLY A 251 -1.98 -2.76 -36.91
N ARG A 252 -1.13 -3.67 -37.41
CA ARG A 252 -0.91 -4.98 -36.75
C ARG A 252 -0.38 -4.80 -35.34
N ILE A 253 0.57 -3.90 -35.10
CA ILE A 253 1.10 -3.67 -33.76
C ILE A 253 0.01 -3.09 -32.85
N ALA A 254 -0.74 -2.09 -33.30
CA ALA A 254 -1.85 -1.49 -32.53
C ALA A 254 -2.90 -2.55 -32.14
N VAL A 255 -3.31 -3.40 -33.08
CA VAL A 255 -4.26 -4.48 -32.82
C VAL A 255 -3.67 -5.57 -31.93
N ARG A 256 -2.39 -5.93 -32.06
CA ARG A 256 -1.73 -6.85 -31.10
C ARG A 256 -1.76 -6.29 -29.68
N ARG A 257 -1.51 -4.99 -29.51
CA ARG A 257 -1.57 -4.35 -28.19
C ARG A 257 -2.98 -4.47 -27.59
N LEU A 258 -4.01 -4.21 -28.39
CA LEU A 258 -5.41 -4.41 -28.00
C LEU A 258 -5.70 -5.89 -27.68
N GLY A 259 -5.29 -6.80 -28.57
CA GLY A 259 -5.55 -8.23 -28.49
C GLY A 259 -4.90 -8.93 -27.29
N ARG A 260 -3.83 -8.38 -26.71
CA ARG A 260 -3.25 -8.89 -25.46
C ARG A 260 -4.21 -8.76 -24.27
N GLN A 261 -5.11 -7.78 -24.29
CA GLN A 261 -6.14 -7.61 -23.26
C GLN A 261 -7.23 -8.69 -23.34
N ARG A 262 -7.25 -9.54 -24.37
CA ARG A 262 -8.22 -10.64 -24.53
C ARG A 262 -8.18 -11.66 -23.39
N VAL A 263 -7.07 -11.74 -22.65
CA VAL A 263 -6.95 -12.59 -21.45
C VAL A 263 -7.83 -12.08 -20.29
N SER A 264 -8.15 -10.78 -20.27
CA SER A 264 -9.05 -10.22 -19.28
C SER A 264 -10.48 -10.71 -19.47
N LYS A 265 -11.15 -11.04 -18.36
CA LYS A 265 -12.57 -11.45 -18.35
C LYS A 265 -13.48 -10.43 -19.03
N ASN A 266 -13.11 -9.14 -19.01
CA ASN A 266 -13.92 -8.03 -19.51
C ASN A 266 -13.34 -7.36 -20.76
N PHE A 267 -12.67 -8.11 -21.63
CA PHE A 267 -12.13 -7.54 -22.88
C PHE A 267 -13.21 -6.84 -23.71
N GLY A 268 -12.99 -5.55 -24.02
CA GLY A 268 -14.01 -4.68 -24.62
C GLY A 268 -14.21 -4.81 -26.13
N ASN A 269 -13.50 -5.70 -26.82
CA ASN A 269 -13.69 -6.02 -28.25
C ASN A 269 -13.83 -4.77 -29.14
N ALA A 270 -14.92 -4.64 -29.91
CA ALA A 270 -15.14 -3.52 -30.83
C ALA A 270 -15.26 -2.17 -30.10
N ARG A 271 -15.73 -2.16 -28.84
CA ARG A 271 -15.75 -0.94 -28.01
C ARG A 271 -14.31 -0.51 -27.68
N ALA A 272 -13.46 -1.45 -27.30
CA ALA A 272 -12.04 -1.18 -27.06
C ALA A 272 -11.32 -0.74 -28.34
N LEU A 273 -11.64 -1.35 -29.49
CA LEU A 273 -11.14 -0.93 -30.80
C LEU A 273 -11.58 0.49 -31.17
N ALA A 274 -12.85 0.85 -30.94
CA ALA A 274 -13.37 2.19 -31.18
C ALA A 274 -12.68 3.23 -30.29
N THR A 275 -12.46 2.92 -29.01
CA THR A 275 -11.69 3.78 -28.09
C THR A 275 -10.25 3.96 -28.57
N MET A 276 -9.57 2.88 -28.99
CA MET A 276 -8.23 2.95 -29.56
C MET A 276 -8.22 3.83 -30.81
N PHE A 277 -9.15 3.63 -31.74
CA PHE A 277 -9.28 4.44 -32.95
C PHE A 277 -9.52 5.92 -32.64
N SER A 278 -10.38 6.23 -31.66
CA SER A 278 -10.60 7.60 -31.19
C SER A 278 -9.30 8.24 -30.70
N LYS A 279 -8.52 7.53 -29.87
CA LYS A 279 -7.21 8.01 -29.37
C LYS A 279 -6.20 8.25 -30.50
N ILE A 280 -6.19 7.39 -31.53
CA ILE A 280 -5.33 7.60 -32.71
C ILE A 280 -5.70 8.91 -33.40
N THR A 281 -6.99 9.17 -33.60
CA THR A 281 -7.44 10.42 -34.24
C THR A 281 -7.24 11.66 -33.39
N GLU A 282 -7.33 11.53 -32.07
CA GLU A 282 -7.07 12.62 -31.12
C GLU A 282 -5.59 13.03 -31.15
N ARG A 283 -4.68 12.06 -31.13
CA ARG A 283 -3.23 12.32 -31.28
C ARG A 283 -2.89 13.00 -32.59
N GLN A 284 -3.49 12.54 -33.69
CA GLN A 284 -3.32 13.18 -34.99
C GLN A 284 -3.79 14.64 -34.95
N ALA A 285 -4.96 14.90 -34.35
CA ALA A 285 -5.50 16.25 -34.21
C ALA A 285 -4.58 17.15 -33.35
N ASP A 286 -4.03 16.63 -32.26
CA ASP A 286 -3.08 17.34 -31.40
C ASP A 286 -1.79 17.67 -32.14
N ARG A 287 -1.24 16.71 -32.92
CA ARG A 287 -0.06 16.92 -33.76
C ARG A 287 -0.31 18.03 -34.78
N LEU A 288 -1.39 17.93 -35.55
CA LEU A 288 -1.77 18.91 -36.58
C LEU A 288 -2.02 20.29 -35.97
N SER A 289 -2.68 20.35 -34.81
CA SER A 289 -2.91 21.59 -34.05
C SER A 289 -1.58 22.24 -33.63
N LYS A 290 -0.63 21.45 -33.14
CA LYS A 290 0.71 21.92 -32.79
C LYS A 290 1.49 22.40 -34.02
N ALA A 291 1.46 21.65 -35.13
CA ALA A 291 2.12 22.03 -36.37
C ALA A 291 1.59 23.37 -36.91
N ARG A 292 0.26 23.58 -36.88
CA ARG A 292 -0.38 24.85 -37.28
C ARG A 292 0.04 26.03 -36.40
N ARG A 293 0.19 25.83 -35.08
CA ARG A 293 0.71 26.88 -34.17
C ARG A 293 2.17 27.24 -34.46
N GLU A 294 2.94 26.30 -35.00
CA GLU A 294 4.34 26.48 -35.40
C GLU A 294 4.46 26.90 -36.88
N GLU A 295 3.35 27.32 -37.52
CA GLU A 295 3.28 27.73 -38.94
C GLU A 295 3.77 26.67 -39.93
N ARG A 296 3.72 25.39 -39.54
CA ARG A 296 4.03 24.24 -40.42
C ARG A 296 2.76 23.71 -41.06
N SER A 297 2.83 23.42 -42.36
CA SER A 297 1.78 22.70 -43.09
C SER A 297 2.11 21.21 -43.08
N GLU A 298 1.26 20.42 -42.43
CA GLU A 298 1.30 18.96 -42.45
C GLU A 298 0.05 18.41 -43.18
N ASP A 299 0.12 17.17 -43.67
CA ASP A 299 -1.00 16.53 -44.34
C ASP A 299 -2.05 16.04 -43.31
N ASP A 300 -3.27 16.60 -43.40
CA ASP A 300 -4.43 16.21 -42.60
C ASP A 300 -4.86 14.75 -42.84
N PHE A 301 -4.48 14.15 -43.97
CA PHE A 301 -4.77 12.76 -44.34
C PHE A 301 -3.59 11.80 -44.12
N LEU A 302 -2.62 12.16 -43.27
CA LEU A 302 -1.52 11.29 -42.89
C LEU A 302 -1.57 10.90 -41.40
N LEU A 303 -1.66 9.59 -41.14
CA LEU A 303 -1.40 8.98 -39.84
C LEU A 303 0.07 8.57 -39.73
N THR A 304 0.76 9.10 -38.72
CA THR A 304 2.15 8.77 -38.39
C THR A 304 2.25 7.62 -37.41
N GLN A 305 3.47 7.09 -37.26
CA GLN A 305 3.79 6.10 -36.23
C GLN A 305 3.39 6.58 -34.83
N GLU A 306 3.61 7.85 -34.49
CA GLU A 306 3.25 8.39 -33.16
C GLU A 306 1.74 8.48 -32.94
N ASP A 307 0.94 8.72 -33.99
CA ASP A 307 -0.52 8.73 -33.85
C ASP A 307 -1.04 7.33 -33.47
N ILE A 308 -0.55 6.32 -34.19
CA ILE A 308 -1.00 4.92 -34.05
C ILE A 308 -0.45 4.29 -32.75
N MET A 309 0.87 4.39 -32.54
CA MET A 309 1.57 3.74 -31.43
C MET A 309 1.58 4.59 -30.16
N GLY A 310 1.32 5.89 -30.25
CA GLY A 310 1.60 6.83 -29.18
C GLY A 310 3.05 7.33 -29.22
N PRO A 311 3.38 8.32 -28.36
CA PRO A 311 4.70 8.92 -28.33
C PRO A 311 5.77 7.89 -27.97
N GLU A 312 6.96 8.06 -28.53
CA GLU A 312 8.10 7.22 -28.18
C GLU A 312 8.47 7.42 -26.69
N PRO A 313 8.67 6.34 -25.91
CA PRO A 313 8.94 6.45 -24.47
C PRO A 313 10.15 7.32 -24.13
N ALA A 314 11.18 7.34 -24.98
CA ALA A 314 12.34 8.23 -24.84
C ALA A 314 11.95 9.72 -24.89
N LYS A 315 11.07 10.11 -25.81
CA LYS A 315 10.56 11.50 -25.92
C LYS A 315 9.66 11.85 -24.72
N VAL A 316 8.87 10.88 -24.25
CA VAL A 316 8.05 11.05 -23.04
C VAL A 316 8.93 11.32 -21.83
N LEU A 317 10.02 10.56 -21.65
CA LEU A 317 10.97 10.75 -20.54
C LEU A 317 11.55 12.17 -20.50
N GLU A 318 11.93 12.71 -21.66
CA GLU A 318 12.49 14.07 -21.76
C GLU A 318 11.45 15.17 -21.51
N ALA A 319 10.21 14.95 -21.93
CA ALA A 319 9.11 15.92 -21.76
C ALA A 319 8.43 15.84 -20.39
N SER A 320 8.49 14.69 -19.72
CA SER A 320 7.75 14.36 -18.49
C SER A 320 7.98 15.40 -17.38
N ARG A 321 6.91 16.08 -17.00
CA ARG A 321 6.94 17.05 -15.88
C ARG A 321 7.02 16.31 -14.55
N ALA A 322 6.27 15.21 -14.43
CA ALA A 322 6.26 14.38 -13.23
C ALA A 322 7.64 13.77 -12.95
N TRP A 323 8.35 13.30 -13.98
CA TRP A 323 9.70 12.79 -13.84
C TRP A 323 10.72 13.86 -13.45
N LYS A 324 10.67 15.04 -14.10
CA LYS A 324 11.53 16.19 -13.71
C LYS A 324 11.28 16.59 -12.26
N ARG A 325 10.02 16.60 -11.83
CA ARG A 325 9.66 16.87 -10.44
C ARG A 325 10.21 15.80 -9.49
N LEU A 326 10.08 14.52 -9.81
CA LEU A 326 10.63 13.43 -9.00
C LEU A 326 12.16 13.53 -8.88
N LYS A 327 12.87 13.83 -9.97
CA LYS A 327 14.32 14.08 -9.97
C LYS A 327 14.73 15.24 -9.06
N SER A 328 13.91 16.30 -9.00
CA SER A 328 14.16 17.48 -8.16
C SER A 328 13.97 17.25 -6.65
N LEU A 329 13.28 16.17 -6.24
CA LEU A 329 13.12 15.84 -4.83
C LEU A 329 14.47 15.43 -4.22
N ILE A 330 14.69 15.83 -2.97
CA ILE A 330 15.91 15.54 -2.21
C ILE A 330 15.97 14.04 -1.91
N GLY A 331 17.13 13.41 -2.13
CA GLY A 331 17.34 11.98 -1.87
C GLY A 331 16.56 11.07 -2.84
N LEU A 332 15.97 9.99 -2.32
CA LEU A 332 15.16 9.03 -3.08
C LEU A 332 15.91 8.36 -4.25
N ASP A 333 17.22 8.13 -4.11
CA ASP A 333 18.05 7.62 -5.20
C ASP A 333 17.62 6.20 -5.64
N ALA A 334 17.26 5.34 -4.70
CA ALA A 334 16.72 4.01 -4.99
C ALA A 334 15.42 4.10 -5.81
N VAL A 335 14.46 4.92 -5.37
CA VAL A 335 13.19 5.17 -6.07
C VAL A 335 13.43 5.72 -7.49
N LYS A 336 14.33 6.69 -7.64
CA LYS A 336 14.68 7.27 -8.94
C LYS A 336 15.24 6.21 -9.89
N ARG A 337 16.12 5.32 -9.41
CA ARG A 337 16.66 4.20 -10.22
C ARG A 337 15.54 3.25 -10.66
N THR A 338 14.66 2.84 -9.76
CA THR A 338 13.56 1.93 -10.09
C THR A 338 12.62 2.51 -11.16
N VAL A 339 12.32 3.81 -11.10
CA VAL A 339 11.54 4.48 -12.15
C VAL A 339 12.31 4.54 -13.47
N GLN A 340 13.62 4.82 -13.44
CA GLN A 340 14.48 4.81 -14.64
C GLN A 340 14.55 3.42 -15.29
N ASP A 341 14.56 2.35 -14.50
CA ASP A 341 14.51 0.96 -14.99
C ASP A 341 13.18 0.66 -15.68
N LEU A 342 12.07 1.16 -15.14
CA LEU A 342 10.76 1.06 -15.78
C LEU A 342 10.77 1.72 -17.17
N PHE A 343 11.30 2.95 -17.28
CA PHE A 343 11.44 3.62 -18.58
C PHE A 343 12.28 2.81 -19.57
N THR A 344 13.40 2.25 -19.09
CA THR A 344 14.29 1.42 -19.91
C THR A 344 13.57 0.18 -20.43
N MET A 345 12.77 -0.47 -19.59
CA MET A 345 11.97 -1.63 -19.97
C MET A 345 10.84 -1.28 -20.95
N VAL A 346 10.16 -0.14 -20.76
CA VAL A 346 9.12 0.33 -21.69
C VAL A 346 9.72 0.67 -23.05
N GLN A 347 10.90 1.32 -23.09
CA GLN A 347 11.61 1.59 -24.34
C GLN A 347 12.05 0.30 -25.05
N ALA A 348 12.55 -0.69 -24.29
CA ALA A 348 12.88 -2.00 -24.85
C ALA A 348 11.63 -2.69 -25.44
N ASN A 349 10.49 -2.60 -24.76
CA ASN A 349 9.22 -3.13 -25.24
C ASN A 349 8.76 -2.44 -26.53
N TYR A 350 8.87 -1.11 -26.61
CA TYR A 350 8.56 -0.36 -27.83
C TYR A 350 9.37 -0.87 -29.04
N GLN A 351 10.68 -1.06 -28.88
CA GLN A 351 11.54 -1.60 -29.94
C GLN A 351 11.23 -3.06 -30.30
N ARG A 352 10.83 -3.88 -29.31
CA ARG A 352 10.43 -5.27 -29.55
C ARG A 352 9.14 -5.33 -30.37
N GLU A 353 8.19 -4.46 -30.08
CA GLU A 353 6.92 -4.39 -30.81
C GLU A 353 7.11 -3.97 -32.26
N LEU A 354 7.99 -3.00 -32.54
CA LEU A 354 8.39 -2.65 -33.91
C LEU A 354 8.98 -3.83 -34.67
N LYS A 355 9.62 -4.76 -33.97
CA LYS A 355 10.16 -6.02 -34.51
C LYS A 355 9.15 -7.17 -34.45
N GLU A 356 7.87 -6.87 -34.16
CA GLU A 356 6.79 -7.84 -34.01
C GLU A 356 7.04 -8.92 -32.94
N LYS A 357 7.94 -8.66 -31.98
CA LYS A 357 8.26 -9.57 -30.87
C LYS A 357 7.35 -9.33 -29.67
N THR A 358 7.08 -10.38 -28.91
CA THR A 358 6.35 -10.28 -27.64
C THR A 358 7.12 -9.38 -26.67
N PRO A 359 6.50 -8.33 -26.09
CA PRO A 359 7.15 -7.49 -25.09
C PRO A 359 7.39 -8.28 -23.81
N TYR A 360 8.34 -7.81 -23.00
CA TYR A 360 8.50 -8.28 -21.63
C TYR A 360 7.27 -7.87 -20.81
N GLN A 361 6.82 -8.79 -19.96
CA GLN A 361 5.74 -8.49 -19.03
C GLN A 361 6.23 -7.49 -17.99
N VAL A 362 5.44 -6.43 -17.79
CA VAL A 362 5.67 -5.41 -16.77
C VAL A 362 4.48 -5.47 -15.83
N SER A 363 4.68 -5.91 -14.60
CA SER A 363 3.68 -5.65 -13.56
C SER A 363 3.64 -4.16 -13.30
N LEU A 364 2.47 -3.54 -13.19
CA LEU A 364 2.32 -2.14 -12.75
C LEU A 364 2.21 -2.03 -11.23
N ASN A 365 1.78 -3.11 -10.58
CA ASN A 365 1.56 -3.14 -9.14
C ASN A 365 2.90 -3.12 -8.40
N ARG A 366 2.99 -2.31 -7.34
CA ARG A 366 4.23 -2.10 -6.59
C ARG A 366 3.98 -2.01 -5.10
N VAL A 367 5.05 -2.22 -4.34
CA VAL A 367 5.08 -2.03 -2.89
C VAL A 367 6.03 -0.88 -2.58
N PHE A 368 5.60 0.06 -1.75
CA PHE A 368 6.39 1.21 -1.29
C PHE A 368 6.70 1.00 0.20
N LEU A 369 7.96 0.73 0.51
CA LEU A 369 8.43 0.47 1.87
C LEU A 369 9.25 1.65 2.40
N GLY A 370 8.95 2.12 3.60
CA GLY A 370 9.82 3.05 4.31
C GLY A 370 9.14 3.75 5.49
N SER A 371 9.93 4.48 6.28
CA SER A 371 9.47 5.19 7.47
C SER A 371 8.45 6.29 7.18
N PRO A 372 7.75 6.84 8.19
CA PRO A 372 6.86 7.98 8.01
C PRO A 372 7.62 9.20 7.48
N GLY A 373 6.93 10.03 6.69
CA GLY A 373 7.48 11.30 6.19
C GLY A 373 8.65 11.17 5.20
N THR A 374 8.89 10.01 4.61
CA THR A 374 9.88 9.82 3.53
C THR A 374 9.40 10.27 2.15
N GLY A 375 8.09 10.52 2.00
CA GLY A 375 7.48 11.03 0.76
C GLY A 375 6.69 10.00 -0.07
N LYS A 376 6.40 8.81 0.48
CA LYS A 376 5.66 7.72 -0.21
C LYS A 376 4.43 8.18 -0.99
N THR A 377 3.50 8.88 -0.34
CA THR A 377 2.25 9.38 -0.95
C THR A 377 2.50 10.43 -2.03
N THR A 378 3.55 11.25 -1.88
CA THR A 378 3.94 12.25 -2.88
C THR A 378 4.48 11.57 -4.14
N VAL A 379 5.35 10.57 -3.96
CA VAL A 379 5.88 9.78 -5.07
C VAL A 379 4.79 8.95 -5.74
N ALA A 380 3.81 8.43 -5.01
CA ALA A 380 2.68 7.69 -5.61
C ALA A 380 1.92 8.55 -6.64
N LYS A 381 1.68 9.84 -6.34
CA LYS A 381 1.07 10.80 -7.27
C LYS A 381 1.91 11.03 -8.51
N LEU A 382 3.22 11.24 -8.35
CA LEU A 382 4.13 11.43 -9.48
C LEU A 382 4.25 10.13 -10.31
N TYR A 383 4.25 8.98 -9.67
CA TYR A 383 4.32 7.67 -10.33
C TYR A 383 3.09 7.42 -11.19
N GLY A 384 1.88 7.71 -10.69
CA GLY A 384 0.65 7.63 -11.50
C GLY A 384 0.68 8.53 -12.74
N GLN A 385 1.14 9.78 -12.58
CA GLN A 385 1.33 10.69 -13.70
C GLN A 385 2.34 10.16 -14.72
N ILE A 386 3.47 9.61 -14.27
CA ILE A 386 4.48 8.99 -15.14
C ILE A 386 3.88 7.80 -15.91
N LEU A 387 3.10 6.93 -15.26
CA LEU A 387 2.46 5.80 -15.91
C LEU A 387 1.46 6.23 -17.00
N ALA A 388 0.70 7.31 -16.75
CA ALA A 388 -0.23 7.86 -17.74
C ALA A 388 0.50 8.53 -18.91
N GLU A 389 1.56 9.29 -18.65
CA GLU A 389 2.41 9.87 -19.68
C GLU A 389 3.06 8.79 -20.56
N LEU A 390 3.42 7.64 -19.98
CA LEU A 390 3.93 6.46 -20.70
C LEU A 390 2.84 5.66 -21.45
N GLY A 391 1.57 6.03 -21.30
CA GLY A 391 0.44 5.31 -21.89
C GLY A 391 0.19 3.92 -21.29
N LEU A 392 0.73 3.65 -20.10
CA LEU A 392 0.48 2.42 -19.34
C LEU A 392 -0.84 2.48 -18.56
N LEU A 393 -1.28 3.70 -18.21
CA LEU A 393 -2.60 3.98 -17.62
C LEU A 393 -3.34 5.02 -18.47
N SER A 394 -4.66 4.94 -18.51
CA SER A 394 -5.51 5.93 -19.18
C SER A 394 -5.67 7.22 -18.38
N ASN A 395 -5.51 7.18 -17.06
CA ASN A 395 -5.54 8.32 -16.15
C ASN A 395 -4.37 8.24 -15.12
N GLY A 396 -3.70 9.36 -14.85
CA GLY A 396 -2.60 9.41 -13.87
C GLY A 396 -3.06 9.62 -12.43
N ASP A 397 -4.36 9.78 -12.19
CA ASP A 397 -4.93 10.12 -10.90
C ASP A 397 -4.72 9.03 -9.86
N VAL A 398 -4.61 9.46 -8.60
CA VAL A 398 -4.40 8.56 -7.46
C VAL A 398 -5.62 8.59 -6.55
N VAL A 399 -6.15 7.40 -6.25
CA VAL A 399 -7.17 7.18 -5.23
C VAL A 399 -6.50 6.56 -4.02
N THR A 400 -6.48 7.28 -2.90
CA THR A 400 -5.91 6.78 -1.64
C THR A 400 -7.00 6.22 -0.75
N LYS A 401 -6.76 5.02 -0.22
CA LYS A 401 -7.63 4.30 0.71
C LYS A 401 -6.83 3.74 1.87
N ASN A 402 -7.49 3.62 3.01
CA ASN A 402 -6.98 2.96 4.20
C ASN A 402 -7.66 1.59 4.39
N PRO A 403 -7.05 0.65 5.12
CA PRO A 403 -7.62 -0.64 5.45
C PRO A 403 -9.07 -0.60 5.97
N SER A 404 -9.42 0.45 6.73
CA SER A 404 -10.77 0.67 7.24
C SER A 404 -11.81 0.90 6.14
N ASP A 405 -11.41 1.42 4.98
CA ASP A 405 -12.33 1.71 3.86
C ASP A 405 -12.81 0.44 3.15
N PHE A 406 -12.15 -0.70 3.41
CA PHE A 406 -12.43 -1.99 2.80
C PHE A 406 -13.16 -2.96 3.74
N ILE A 407 -13.20 -2.68 5.04
CA ILE A 407 -13.74 -3.62 6.04
C ILE A 407 -15.21 -3.30 6.27
N GLY A 408 -16.09 -4.17 5.79
CA GLY A 408 -17.53 -4.09 6.02
C GLY A 408 -17.96 -4.71 7.36
N GLY A 409 -19.16 -4.36 7.80
CA GLY A 409 -19.77 -4.90 9.04
C GLY A 409 -20.44 -6.27 8.88
N ALA A 410 -20.56 -6.76 7.64
CA ALA A 410 -21.23 -8.02 7.30
C ALA A 410 -20.39 -8.91 6.36
N LEU A 411 -20.63 -10.22 6.40
CA LEU A 411 -19.96 -11.23 5.56
C LEU A 411 -20.21 -10.97 4.07
N GLY A 412 -19.13 -10.94 3.28
CA GLY A 412 -19.16 -10.60 1.85
C GLY A 412 -19.17 -9.09 1.52
N GLN A 413 -19.40 -8.20 2.50
CA GLN A 413 -19.43 -6.76 2.25
C GLN A 413 -18.04 -6.21 1.92
N SER A 414 -16.99 -6.71 2.57
CA SER A 414 -15.60 -6.30 2.30
C SER A 414 -15.17 -6.62 0.87
N GLU A 415 -15.56 -7.79 0.35
CA GLU A 415 -15.28 -8.20 -1.04
C GLU A 415 -16.01 -7.30 -2.04
N SER A 416 -17.29 -7.01 -1.77
CA SER A 416 -18.10 -6.12 -2.60
C SER A 416 -17.53 -4.70 -2.64
N GLN A 417 -17.12 -4.15 -1.49
CA GLN A 417 -16.46 -2.85 -1.39
C GLN A 417 -15.13 -2.83 -2.15
N MET A 418 -14.29 -3.87 -1.98
CA MET A 418 -13.03 -3.99 -2.71
C MET A 418 -13.25 -4.00 -4.23
N LYS A 419 -14.21 -4.79 -4.72
CA LYS A 419 -14.55 -4.84 -6.16
C LYS A 419 -15.06 -3.50 -6.68
N SER A 420 -15.91 -2.82 -5.92
CA SER A 420 -16.40 -1.49 -6.27
C SER A 420 -15.27 -0.45 -6.35
N ILE A 421 -14.35 -0.47 -5.39
CA ILE A 421 -13.18 0.41 -5.40
C ILE A 421 -12.30 0.11 -6.60
N LEU A 422 -11.96 -1.16 -6.87
CA LEU A 422 -11.17 -1.55 -8.05
C LEU A 422 -11.81 -1.08 -9.36
N ALA A 423 -13.13 -1.25 -9.49
CA ALA A 423 -13.87 -0.78 -10.66
C ALA A 423 -13.80 0.75 -10.81
N SER A 424 -13.86 1.50 -9.71
CA SER A 424 -13.73 2.97 -9.72
C SER A 424 -12.31 3.47 -10.02
N THR A 425 -11.31 2.61 -9.83
CA THR A 425 -9.89 2.90 -10.08
C THR A 425 -9.40 2.42 -11.44
N VAL A 426 -10.28 1.95 -12.33
CA VAL A 426 -9.91 1.69 -13.72
C VAL A 426 -9.41 2.99 -14.35
N GLY A 427 -8.26 2.89 -14.99
CA GLY A 427 -7.48 3.99 -15.51
C GLY A 427 -6.57 4.64 -14.50
N LYS A 428 -6.69 4.40 -13.20
CA LYS A 428 -6.04 5.18 -12.12
C LYS A 428 -5.08 4.33 -11.28
N VAL A 429 -4.41 4.96 -10.32
CA VAL A 429 -3.62 4.29 -9.29
C VAL A 429 -4.42 4.19 -7.99
N LEU A 430 -4.60 2.97 -7.47
CA LEU A 430 -5.13 2.72 -6.13
C LEU A 430 -3.97 2.63 -5.13
N VAL A 431 -3.91 3.55 -4.17
CA VAL A 431 -2.97 3.50 -3.04
C VAL A 431 -3.70 2.94 -1.83
N ILE A 432 -3.18 1.85 -1.27
CA ILE A 432 -3.57 1.32 0.03
C ILE A 432 -2.47 1.73 1.03
N ASP A 433 -2.76 2.73 1.85
CA ASP A 433 -1.82 3.20 2.87
C ASP A 433 -1.89 2.33 4.13
N GLU A 434 -0.78 2.15 4.82
CA GLU A 434 -0.64 1.20 5.95
C GLU A 434 -1.20 -0.19 5.65
N ALA A 435 -0.90 -0.73 4.46
CA ALA A 435 -1.44 -1.96 3.93
C ALA A 435 -1.20 -3.18 4.84
N TYR A 436 -0.13 -3.20 5.64
CA TYR A 436 0.17 -4.25 6.60
C TYR A 436 -0.94 -4.49 7.63
N MET A 437 -1.82 -3.51 7.86
CA MET A 437 -2.99 -3.64 8.75
C MET A 437 -4.06 -4.58 8.21
N LEU A 438 -4.04 -4.88 6.90
CA LEU A 438 -4.84 -5.93 6.27
C LEU A 438 -4.27 -7.33 6.57
N GLY A 439 -3.02 -7.42 7.05
CA GLY A 439 -2.41 -8.66 7.52
C GLY A 439 -2.89 -9.08 8.90
N ASN A 440 -2.72 -10.37 9.21
CA ASN A 440 -3.06 -10.95 10.51
C ASN A 440 -2.09 -10.44 11.57
N SER A 441 -2.52 -9.44 12.34
CA SER A 441 -1.82 -8.98 13.53
C SER A 441 -2.10 -9.90 14.73
N GLY A 442 -1.66 -11.16 14.68
CA GLY A 442 -1.50 -12.09 15.82
C GLY A 442 -2.64 -12.21 16.85
N SER A 443 -3.86 -11.78 16.55
CA SER A 443 -4.95 -11.63 17.50
C SER A 443 -6.11 -12.52 17.07
N SER A 444 -6.26 -13.65 17.74
CA SER A 444 -7.29 -14.66 17.51
C SER A 444 -8.71 -14.13 17.79
N ASN A 445 -9.29 -13.35 16.87
CA ASN A 445 -10.71 -13.00 16.87
C ASN A 445 -11.22 -12.74 15.43
N GLY A 446 -12.51 -12.99 15.19
CA GLY A 446 -13.15 -13.09 13.86
C GLY A 446 -13.04 -11.88 12.89
N SER A 447 -12.32 -10.81 13.23
CA SER A 447 -11.95 -9.73 12.30
C SER A 447 -11.02 -10.18 11.17
N ASP A 448 -10.29 -11.28 11.37
CA ASP A 448 -9.25 -11.75 10.44
C ASP A 448 -9.84 -12.27 9.12
N SER A 449 -11.06 -12.82 9.15
CA SER A 449 -11.73 -13.32 7.94
C SER A 449 -12.08 -12.19 6.98
N TYR A 450 -12.54 -11.04 7.48
CA TYR A 450 -12.88 -9.88 6.64
C TYR A 450 -11.65 -9.26 5.97
N LYS A 451 -10.52 -9.18 6.68
CA LYS A 451 -9.27 -8.63 6.14
C LYS A 451 -8.65 -9.58 5.10
N THR A 452 -8.65 -10.88 5.39
CA THR A 452 -8.16 -11.91 4.46
C THR A 452 -8.98 -11.91 3.17
N ALA A 453 -10.31 -11.77 3.26
CA ALA A 453 -11.19 -11.69 2.09
C ALA A 453 -10.85 -10.51 1.16
N VAL A 454 -10.44 -9.36 1.71
CA VAL A 454 -9.98 -8.20 0.91
C VAL A 454 -8.71 -8.57 0.12
N ILE A 455 -7.74 -9.21 0.77
CA ILE A 455 -6.48 -9.61 0.12
C ILE A 455 -6.73 -10.68 -0.94
N ASP A 456 -7.59 -11.67 -0.66
CA ASP A 456 -7.95 -12.70 -1.63
C ASP A 456 -8.67 -12.10 -2.84
N THR A 457 -9.54 -11.11 -2.61
CA THR A 457 -10.19 -10.35 -3.68
C THR A 457 -9.15 -9.60 -4.52
N ILE A 458 -8.15 -8.96 -3.90
CA ILE A 458 -7.05 -8.31 -4.63
C ILE A 458 -6.30 -9.35 -5.49
N VAL A 459 -5.95 -10.51 -4.95
CA VAL A 459 -5.20 -11.54 -5.68
C VAL A 459 -6.02 -12.14 -6.84
N ALA A 460 -7.34 -12.21 -6.69
CA ALA A 460 -8.27 -12.71 -7.71
C ALA A 460 -8.54 -11.71 -8.83
N GLU A 461 -8.75 -10.44 -8.49
CA GLU A 461 -9.16 -9.38 -9.43
C GLU A 461 -7.96 -8.64 -10.05
N VAL A 462 -6.88 -8.43 -9.28
CA VAL A 462 -5.66 -7.82 -9.78
C VAL A 462 -4.82 -8.91 -10.43
N GLN A 463 -4.84 -8.92 -11.75
CA GLN A 463 -3.94 -9.75 -12.52
C GLN A 463 -2.66 -8.93 -12.76
N SER A 464 -1.64 -9.49 -13.39
CA SER A 464 -0.45 -8.70 -13.78
C SER A 464 -0.26 -8.91 -15.27
N VAL A 465 -1.32 -8.60 -16.01
CA VAL A 465 -1.44 -8.92 -17.43
C VAL A 465 -1.05 -7.71 -18.28
N PRO A 466 -0.34 -7.89 -19.41
CA PRO A 466 -0.01 -6.79 -20.30
C PRO A 466 -1.27 -6.07 -20.81
N GLY A 467 -1.29 -4.74 -20.68
CA GLY A 467 -2.41 -3.89 -21.13
C GLY A 467 -3.50 -3.68 -20.07
N GLU A 468 -3.24 -4.09 -18.83
CA GLU A 468 -4.06 -3.82 -17.66
C GLU A 468 -4.06 -2.31 -17.33
N ASP A 469 -5.25 -1.71 -17.31
CA ASP A 469 -5.43 -0.27 -17.11
C ASP A 469 -5.73 0.06 -15.64
N HIS A 470 -4.97 -0.50 -14.70
CA HIS A 470 -5.02 -0.15 -13.28
C HIS A 470 -3.70 -0.50 -12.61
N CYS A 471 -3.35 0.25 -11.56
CA CYS A 471 -2.14 0.05 -10.79
C CYS A 471 -2.48 0.09 -9.31
N VAL A 472 -2.12 -0.96 -8.56
CA VAL A 472 -2.26 -1.00 -7.11
C VAL A 472 -0.91 -0.80 -6.44
N LEU A 473 -0.85 0.15 -5.50
CA LEU A 473 0.30 0.45 -4.67
C LEU A 473 -0.01 0.09 -3.22
N LEU A 474 0.81 -0.79 -2.63
CA LEU A 474 0.75 -1.10 -1.20
C LEU A 474 1.84 -0.31 -0.46
N LEU A 475 1.45 0.56 0.47
CA LEU A 475 2.37 1.37 1.26
C LEU A 475 2.44 0.82 2.69
N GLY A 476 3.64 0.84 3.28
CA GLY A 476 3.80 0.47 4.69
C GLY A 476 5.24 0.48 5.18
N TYR A 477 5.43 0.08 6.43
CA TYR A 477 6.75 -0.10 7.02
C TYR A 477 7.38 -1.43 6.59
N LYS A 478 8.69 -1.43 6.38
CA LYS A 478 9.43 -2.59 5.85
C LYS A 478 9.14 -3.88 6.62
N ASP A 479 9.42 -3.87 7.93
CA ASP A 479 9.30 -5.06 8.78
C ASP A 479 7.86 -5.61 8.81
N GLN A 480 6.86 -4.72 8.91
CA GLN A 480 5.45 -5.11 9.02
C GLN A 480 4.86 -5.60 7.69
N MET A 481 5.32 -5.02 6.58
CA MET A 481 4.94 -5.49 5.25
C MET A 481 5.57 -6.86 4.97
N GLU A 482 6.84 -7.07 5.32
CA GLU A 482 7.50 -8.38 5.21
C GLU A 482 6.73 -9.46 5.98
N GLU A 483 6.28 -9.16 7.21
CA GLU A 483 5.42 -10.05 7.99
C GLU A 483 4.09 -10.34 7.28
N MET A 484 3.40 -9.31 6.79
CA MET A 484 2.14 -9.47 6.04
C MET A 484 2.30 -10.38 4.81
N PHE A 485 3.36 -10.19 4.02
CA PHE A 485 3.61 -10.98 2.81
C PHE A 485 3.91 -12.45 3.13
N GLN A 486 4.46 -12.74 4.31
CA GLN A 486 4.70 -14.10 4.78
C GLN A 486 3.45 -14.76 5.36
N SER A 487 2.57 -13.97 6.00
CA SER A 487 1.49 -14.51 6.83
C SER A 487 0.15 -14.72 6.11
N VAL A 488 -0.17 -13.96 5.05
CA VAL A 488 -1.55 -13.93 4.50
C VAL A 488 -1.75 -14.88 3.32
N ASN A 489 -1.22 -14.55 2.14
CA ASN A 489 -1.47 -15.32 0.91
C ASN A 489 -0.23 -15.28 -0.01
N PRO A 490 0.35 -16.44 -0.39
CA PRO A 490 1.50 -16.51 -1.29
C PRO A 490 1.25 -15.89 -2.68
N GLY A 491 -0.01 -15.80 -3.12
CA GLY A 491 -0.42 -15.18 -4.36
C GLY A 491 -0.14 -13.67 -4.41
N LEU A 492 -0.15 -12.99 -3.26
CA LEU A 492 0.11 -11.55 -3.16
C LEU A 492 1.54 -11.22 -3.61
N SER A 493 2.52 -12.01 -3.17
CA SER A 493 3.93 -11.87 -3.55
C SER A 493 4.16 -11.95 -5.06
N ARG A 494 3.38 -12.78 -5.76
CA ARG A 494 3.46 -12.93 -7.22
C ARG A 494 2.86 -11.73 -7.97
N ARG A 495 1.80 -11.11 -7.44
CA ARG A 495 1.12 -9.97 -8.09
C ARG A 495 1.87 -8.65 -7.92
N PHE A 496 2.55 -8.47 -6.79
CA PHE A 496 3.22 -7.22 -6.41
C PHE A 496 4.74 -7.22 -6.63
N ALA A 497 5.29 -8.30 -7.23
CA ALA A 497 6.69 -8.43 -7.62
C ALA A 497 7.67 -7.92 -6.55
N ILE A 498 7.77 -8.63 -5.43
CA ILE A 498 8.59 -8.25 -4.25
C ILE A 498 10.05 -7.92 -4.62
N GLU A 499 10.57 -8.48 -5.71
CA GLU A 499 11.92 -8.19 -6.22
C GLU A 499 12.09 -6.73 -6.70
N HIS A 500 11.00 -6.01 -6.97
CA HIS A 500 10.99 -4.63 -7.50
C HIS A 500 10.29 -3.64 -6.56
N VAL A 501 10.47 -3.82 -5.26
CA VAL A 501 9.96 -2.92 -4.21
C VAL A 501 10.62 -1.54 -4.30
N PHE A 502 9.83 -0.50 -4.08
CA PHE A 502 10.32 0.86 -3.90
C PHE A 502 10.73 1.06 -2.44
N VAL A 503 12.04 1.17 -2.21
CA VAL A 503 12.58 1.42 -0.87
C VAL A 503 12.79 2.92 -0.67
N PHE A 504 12.08 3.47 0.31
CA PHE A 504 12.18 4.85 0.77
C PHE A 504 13.07 4.89 2.00
N GLU A 505 14.35 5.16 1.75
CA GLU A 505 15.36 5.28 2.80
C GLU A 505 15.11 6.53 3.68
N ASP A 506 15.54 6.44 4.94
CA ASP A 506 15.55 7.60 5.82
C ASP A 506 16.54 8.65 5.31
N TYR A 507 16.20 9.92 5.52
CA TYR A 507 17.01 11.03 5.05
C TYR A 507 18.32 11.12 5.86
N THR A 508 19.42 11.30 5.14
CA THR A 508 20.73 11.55 5.77
C THR A 508 20.78 12.95 6.37
N ASP A 509 21.72 13.20 7.28
CA ASP A 509 21.87 14.50 7.94
C ASP A 509 22.06 15.63 6.92
N ALA A 510 22.76 15.38 5.80
CA ALA A 510 22.93 16.32 4.71
C ALA A 510 21.62 16.57 3.94
N GLN A 511 20.80 15.54 3.73
CA GLN A 511 19.50 15.68 3.07
C GLN A 511 18.48 16.37 3.99
N LEU A 512 18.51 16.09 5.30
CA LEU A 512 17.70 16.80 6.30
C LEU A 512 18.09 18.28 6.40
N MET A 513 19.37 18.61 6.24
CA MET A 513 19.82 20.02 6.12
C MET A 513 19.20 20.71 4.91
N GLN A 514 19.27 20.09 3.73
CA GLN A 514 18.65 20.65 2.53
C GLN A 514 17.13 20.81 2.70
N ALA A 515 16.48 19.86 3.35
CA ALA A 515 15.05 19.92 3.64
C ALA A 515 14.70 21.06 4.61
N LEU A 516 15.51 21.25 5.66
CA LEU A 516 15.37 22.36 6.61
C LEU A 516 15.52 23.70 5.90
N GLU A 517 16.56 23.86 5.08
CA GLU A 517 16.80 25.10 4.32
C GLU A 517 15.71 25.37 3.27
N TRP A 518 15.15 24.33 2.67
CA TRP A 518 14.00 24.47 1.79
C TRP A 518 12.75 24.92 2.57
N LYS A 519 12.43 24.28 3.71
CA LYS A 519 11.27 24.66 4.55
C LYS A 519 11.40 26.06 5.15
N LEU A 520 12.60 26.46 5.54
CA LEU A 520 12.86 27.83 6.00
C LEU A 520 12.52 28.84 4.90
N ARG A 521 12.99 28.62 3.66
CA ARG A 521 12.68 29.49 2.52
C ARG A 521 11.20 29.45 2.12
N ASP A 522 10.58 28.29 2.11
CA ASP A 522 9.16 28.10 1.74
C ASP A 522 8.20 28.81 2.70
N GLN A 523 8.62 29.03 3.95
CA GLN A 523 7.84 29.69 4.99
C GLN A 523 8.33 31.12 5.30
N ASP A 524 9.21 31.69 4.46
CA ASP A 524 9.83 33.01 4.65
C ASP A 524 10.56 33.19 6.01
N LEU A 525 11.17 32.11 6.50
CA LEU A 525 11.91 32.06 7.76
C LEU A 525 13.43 32.06 7.53
N SER A 526 14.18 32.59 8.49
CA SER A 526 15.64 32.58 8.47
C SER A 526 16.22 31.95 9.75
N ALA A 527 17.40 31.33 9.64
CA ALA A 527 18.12 30.73 10.75
C ALA A 527 19.61 30.98 10.59
N THR A 528 20.31 31.23 11.70
CA THR A 528 21.78 31.32 11.67
C THR A 528 22.40 29.97 11.34
N ASP A 529 23.61 29.93 10.76
CA ASP A 529 24.26 28.66 10.38
C ASP A 529 24.47 27.76 11.60
N LYS A 530 24.80 28.35 12.76
CA LYS A 530 24.90 27.62 14.04
C LYS A 530 23.56 27.03 14.46
N ALA A 531 22.45 27.74 14.26
CA ALA A 531 21.11 27.23 14.56
C ALA A 531 20.73 26.05 13.66
N LYS A 532 21.07 26.12 12.36
CA LYS A 532 20.88 25.00 11.42
C LYS A 532 21.66 23.76 11.86
N THR A 533 22.93 23.90 12.25
CA THR A 533 23.72 22.78 12.76
C THR A 533 23.06 22.12 13.98
N VAL A 534 22.59 22.93 14.93
CA VAL A 534 21.90 22.44 16.14
C VAL A 534 20.56 21.77 15.81
N ALA A 535 19.83 22.26 14.80
CA ALA A 535 18.62 21.61 14.31
C ALA A 535 18.92 20.20 13.77
N ILE A 536 19.98 20.05 12.98
CA ILE A 536 20.40 18.74 12.45
C ILE A 536 20.91 17.80 13.55
N GLU A 537 21.67 18.29 14.53
CA GLU A 537 22.03 17.48 15.70
C GLU A 537 20.79 16.99 16.46
N THR A 538 19.77 17.84 16.57
CA THR A 538 18.50 17.48 17.20
C THR A 538 17.78 16.39 16.41
N LEU A 539 17.67 16.54 15.09
CA LEU A 539 17.07 15.54 14.21
C LEU A 539 17.86 14.21 14.21
N SER A 540 19.19 14.27 14.24
CA SER A 540 20.07 13.09 14.28
C SER A 540 19.86 12.27 15.56
N ARG A 541 19.59 12.93 16.70
CA ARG A 541 19.16 12.25 17.94
C ARG A 541 17.76 11.66 17.83
N LEU A 542 16.83 12.39 17.22
CA LEU A 542 15.45 11.94 17.04
C LEU A 542 15.36 10.73 16.10
N ARG A 543 16.27 10.59 15.14
CA ARG A 543 16.37 9.43 14.24
C ARG A 543 16.56 8.09 14.96
N ASN A 544 17.06 8.10 16.19
CA ASN A 544 17.17 6.87 16.99
C ASN A 544 15.82 6.40 17.57
N ARG A 545 14.77 7.22 17.54
CA ARG A 545 13.44 6.86 18.04
C ARG A 545 12.74 5.91 17.06
N PRO A 546 11.85 5.04 17.54
CA PRO A 546 10.97 4.29 16.65
C PRO A 546 10.11 5.27 15.85
N ASN A 547 9.86 4.95 14.57
CA ASN A 547 9.01 5.73 13.67
C ASN A 547 9.47 7.18 13.45
N PHE A 548 10.79 7.41 13.29
CA PHE A 548 11.31 8.72 12.92
C PHE A 548 10.62 9.29 11.68
N GLY A 549 10.02 10.47 11.81
CA GLY A 549 9.13 11.07 10.82
C GLY A 549 9.83 11.76 9.64
N ASN A 550 11.15 11.63 9.49
CA ASN A 550 11.95 12.27 8.41
C ASN A 550 11.58 13.74 8.18
N ILE A 551 11.06 14.09 7.00
CA ILE A 551 10.66 15.47 6.66
C ILE A 551 9.53 15.98 7.56
N GLY A 552 8.66 15.09 8.04
CA GLY A 552 7.67 15.42 9.06
C GLY A 552 8.31 15.82 10.39
N GLU A 553 9.43 15.19 10.76
CA GLU A 553 10.17 15.56 11.97
C GLU A 553 10.88 16.91 11.83
N VAL A 554 11.32 17.28 10.62
CA VAL A 554 11.84 18.63 10.33
C VAL A 554 10.76 19.68 10.61
N GLU A 555 9.51 19.43 10.19
CA GLU A 555 8.38 20.34 10.47
C GLU A 555 8.06 20.40 11.97
N ASN A 556 8.10 19.26 12.67
CA ASN A 556 7.89 19.21 14.12
C ASN A 556 8.94 20.04 14.86
N VAL A 557 10.22 19.86 14.51
CA VAL A 557 11.34 20.61 15.10
C VAL A 557 11.23 22.10 14.79
N LEU A 558 10.87 22.48 13.55
CA LEU A 558 10.65 23.87 13.16
C LEU A 558 9.47 24.49 13.92
N SER A 559 8.38 23.76 14.08
CA SER A 559 7.19 24.20 14.83
C SER A 559 7.52 24.48 16.29
N GLN A 560 8.32 23.60 16.92
CA GLN A 560 8.84 23.84 18.27
C GLN A 560 9.77 25.06 18.33
N ALA A 561 10.63 25.23 17.33
CA ALA A 561 11.52 26.39 17.25
C ALA A 561 10.74 27.71 17.12
N LYS A 562 9.65 27.75 16.35
CA LYS A 562 8.76 28.93 16.26
C LYS A 562 8.18 29.32 17.61
N LEU A 563 7.70 28.36 18.39
CA LEU A 563 7.16 28.62 19.73
C LEU A 563 8.24 29.21 20.65
N ARG A 564 9.47 28.67 20.60
CA ARG A 564 10.59 29.17 21.42
C ARG A 564 11.07 30.56 20.99
N LEU A 565 11.15 30.80 19.68
CA LEU A 565 11.42 32.12 19.12
C LEU A 565 10.39 33.14 19.62
N GLN A 566 9.11 32.79 19.60
CA GLN A 566 8.04 33.66 20.09
C GLN A 566 8.18 33.94 21.59
N SER A 567 8.46 32.92 22.41
CA SER A 567 8.74 33.11 23.85
C SER A 567 9.94 34.03 24.09
N ARG A 568 11.02 33.88 23.31
CA ARG A 568 12.20 34.75 23.37
C ARG A 568 11.87 36.19 22.99
N GLN A 569 11.11 36.40 21.92
CA GLN A 569 10.67 37.74 21.49
C GLN A 569 9.76 38.40 22.54
N MET A 570 8.86 37.64 23.17
CA MET A 570 7.99 38.16 24.23
C MET A 570 8.77 38.62 25.47
N ALA A 571 9.88 37.94 25.79
CA ALA A 571 10.75 38.32 26.90
C ALA A 571 11.54 39.63 26.65
N LEU A 572 11.65 40.08 25.41
CA LEU A 572 12.29 41.35 25.06
C LEU A 572 11.33 42.55 25.26
N PRO A 573 11.86 43.74 25.63
CA PRO A 573 11.10 44.98 25.62
C PRO A 573 10.46 45.22 24.25
N ALA A 574 9.26 45.82 24.21
CA ALA A 574 8.46 45.98 22.98
C ALA A 574 9.24 46.61 21.82
N GLU A 575 10.13 47.56 22.10
CA GLU A 575 10.98 48.28 21.14
C GLU A 575 12.04 47.41 20.45
N ARG A 576 12.43 46.27 21.05
CA ARG A 576 13.45 45.35 20.53
C ARG A 576 12.86 44.07 19.92
N ARG A 577 11.54 43.97 19.88
CA ARG A 577 10.86 42.81 19.27
C ARG A 577 10.96 42.91 17.75
N SER A 578 11.34 41.82 17.11
CA SER A 578 11.31 41.70 15.65
C SER A 578 10.43 40.52 15.26
N HIS A 579 9.52 40.77 14.32
CA HIS A 579 8.64 39.75 13.77
C HIS A 579 9.39 38.77 12.85
N ASP A 580 10.50 39.20 12.24
CA ASP A 580 11.31 38.40 11.30
C ASP A 580 12.69 38.03 11.87
N ALA A 581 12.78 37.89 13.20
CA ALA A 581 14.04 37.54 13.83
C ALA A 581 14.51 36.14 13.40
N PRO A 582 15.80 35.96 13.03
CA PRO A 582 16.31 34.65 12.66
C PRO A 582 16.31 33.69 13.86
N PHE A 583 16.09 32.41 13.59
CA PHE A 583 16.29 31.36 14.58
C PHE A 583 17.74 31.32 15.05
N GLN A 584 17.90 31.17 16.36
CA GLN A 584 19.17 30.96 17.05
C GLN A 584 19.26 29.52 17.57
N PRO A 585 20.45 29.06 17.98
CA PRO A 585 20.64 27.72 18.53
C PRO A 585 19.66 27.34 19.65
N GLU A 586 19.36 28.26 20.58
CA GLU A 586 18.42 28.00 21.70
C GLU A 586 17.00 27.65 21.23
N ASP A 587 16.58 28.15 20.07
CA ASP A 587 15.21 27.95 19.57
C ASP A 587 15.00 26.50 19.15
N PHE A 588 16.01 25.86 18.55
CA PHE A 588 15.94 24.45 18.19
C PHE A 588 16.21 23.53 19.38
N ASP A 589 17.12 23.94 20.25
CA ASP A 589 17.55 23.15 21.39
C ASP A 589 18.00 24.05 22.55
N PRO A 590 17.19 24.21 23.61
CA PRO A 590 17.54 25.02 24.77
C PRO A 590 18.82 24.56 25.48
N ALA A 591 19.17 23.28 25.30
CA ALA A 591 20.36 22.67 25.87
C ALA A 591 21.47 22.44 24.81
N PHE A 592 21.51 23.23 23.72
CA PHE A 592 22.50 23.03 22.65
C PHE A 592 23.96 23.06 23.14
N ALA A 593 24.28 23.90 24.13
CA ALA A 593 25.61 24.00 24.75
C ALA A 593 25.93 22.89 25.76
N ARG A 594 25.13 21.82 25.83
CA ARG A 594 25.32 20.69 26.76
C ARG A 594 26.67 20.01 26.62
N VAL A 595 27.23 19.90 25.41
CA VAL A 595 28.51 19.20 25.16
C VAL A 595 29.71 20.02 25.65
N GLU A 596 29.59 21.36 25.60
CA GLU A 596 30.61 22.28 26.11
C GLU A 596 30.58 22.36 27.64
N SER A 597 29.39 22.23 28.24
CA SER A 597 29.16 22.24 29.69
C SER A 597 29.14 20.86 30.35
N ALA A 598 29.29 19.77 29.59
CA ALA A 598 29.08 18.40 30.04
C ALA A 598 30.00 17.97 31.19
N SER A 599 31.26 18.38 31.18
CA SER A 599 32.24 18.04 32.22
C SER A 599 31.95 18.77 33.55
N ALA A 600 31.56 20.05 33.49
CA ALA A 600 31.15 20.82 34.66
C ALA A 600 29.82 20.32 35.23
N ASN A 601 28.90 19.89 34.36
CA ASN A 601 27.61 19.33 34.76
C ASN A 601 27.73 17.94 35.39
N LEU A 602 28.73 17.12 35.04
CA LEU A 602 28.86 15.76 35.57
C LEU A 602 29.16 15.75 37.08
N ALA A 603 30.11 16.59 37.53
CA ALA A 603 30.41 16.72 38.96
C ALA A 603 29.19 17.18 39.77
N LYS A 604 28.46 18.19 39.26
CA LYS A 604 27.23 18.69 39.88
C LYS A 604 26.09 17.66 39.85
N LEU A 605 25.97 16.89 38.77
CA LEU A 605 24.92 15.87 38.63
C LEU A 605 25.07 14.76 39.67
N PHE A 606 26.31 14.42 40.04
CA PHE A 606 26.61 13.37 41.01
C PHE A 606 26.94 13.87 42.42
N GLU A 607 26.99 15.19 42.67
CA GLU A 607 27.20 15.80 44.00
C GLU A 607 26.29 15.18 45.08
N ASP A 608 25.07 14.82 44.66
CA ASP A 608 24.05 14.26 45.53
C ASP A 608 24.17 12.75 45.81
N VAL A 609 25.07 12.04 45.15
CA VAL A 609 25.24 10.57 45.27
C VAL A 609 26.63 10.29 45.81
N VAL A 610 26.68 9.74 47.02
CA VAL A 610 27.92 9.53 47.77
C VAL A 610 28.45 8.12 47.50
N GLY A 611 29.76 7.95 47.23
CA GLY A 611 30.37 6.64 47.01
C GLY A 611 30.34 6.14 45.55
N CYS A 612 30.29 7.06 44.58
CA CYS A 612 30.26 6.76 43.14
C CYS A 612 31.45 7.37 42.38
N GLU A 613 32.57 7.62 43.06
CA GLU A 613 33.75 8.31 42.52
C GLU A 613 34.35 7.57 41.30
N ASP A 614 34.46 6.24 41.39
CA ASP A 614 34.94 5.39 40.30
C ASP A 614 34.01 5.46 39.06
N ILE A 615 32.70 5.55 39.29
CA ILE A 615 31.68 5.66 38.23
C ILE A 615 31.80 7.00 37.52
N ILE A 616 31.97 8.09 38.29
CA ILE A 616 32.17 9.44 37.77
C ILE A 616 33.42 9.47 36.89
N GLN A 617 34.52 8.83 37.30
CA GLN A 617 35.75 8.78 36.51
C GLN A 617 35.56 8.03 35.18
N LYS A 618 34.87 6.88 35.19
CA LYS A 618 34.54 6.13 33.97
C LYS A 618 33.66 6.96 33.02
N LEU A 619 32.59 7.57 33.53
CA LEU A 619 31.68 8.40 32.73
C LEU A 619 32.40 9.62 32.13
N ALA A 620 33.28 10.27 32.89
CA ALA A 620 34.09 11.37 32.41
C ALA A 620 35.04 10.92 31.28
N ALA A 621 35.65 9.75 31.40
CA ALA A 621 36.49 9.19 30.34
C ALA A 621 35.70 8.95 29.04
N TRP A 622 34.49 8.39 29.13
CA TRP A 622 33.63 8.17 27.97
C TRP A 622 33.17 9.49 27.32
N GLN A 623 32.85 10.52 28.12
CA GLN A 623 32.54 11.86 27.58
C GLN A 623 33.71 12.43 26.76
N VAL A 624 34.94 12.33 27.27
CA VAL A 624 36.14 12.79 26.55
C VAL A 624 36.32 12.01 25.25
N THR A 625 36.17 10.69 25.28
CA THR A 625 36.26 9.83 24.09
C THR A 625 35.21 10.19 23.06
N ALA A 626 33.95 10.34 23.47
CA ALA A 626 32.86 10.74 22.59
C ALA A 626 33.12 12.10 21.92
N LYS A 627 33.59 13.09 22.70
CA LYS A 627 33.93 14.43 22.20
C LYS A 627 35.07 14.38 21.17
N ARG A 628 36.13 13.61 21.43
CA ARG A 628 37.28 13.45 20.51
C ARG A 628 36.89 12.76 19.21
N LEU A 629 36.02 11.75 19.26
CA LEU A 629 35.56 11.03 18.06
C LEU A 629 34.63 11.89 17.21
N LYS A 630 33.68 12.60 17.84
CA LYS A 630 32.82 13.56 17.15
C LYS A 630 33.62 14.67 16.45
N ALA A 631 34.64 15.22 17.11
CA ALA A 631 35.53 16.22 16.50
C ALA A 631 36.30 15.70 15.27
N ARG A 632 36.40 14.38 15.10
CA ARG A 632 37.02 13.72 13.94
C ARG A 632 36.00 13.18 12.94
N GLY A 633 34.71 13.50 13.09
CA GLY A 633 33.64 13.01 12.23
C GLY A 633 33.40 11.50 12.33
N LYS A 634 33.87 10.84 13.40
CA LYS A 634 33.64 9.40 13.64
C LYS A 634 32.48 9.19 14.60
N ASP A 635 31.70 8.14 14.38
CA ASP A 635 30.62 7.76 15.30
C ASP A 635 31.20 7.27 16.64
N PRO A 636 30.87 7.90 17.77
CA PRO A 636 31.37 7.48 19.08
C PRO A 636 30.71 6.19 19.61
N ARG A 637 29.63 5.68 18.97
CA ARG A 637 28.86 4.52 19.44
C ARG A 637 29.63 3.20 19.43
N ASP A 638 30.65 3.06 18.59
CA ASP A 638 31.48 1.85 18.57
C ASP A 638 32.55 1.81 19.66
N HIS A 639 32.81 2.94 20.35
CA HIS A 639 33.91 3.07 21.32
C HIS A 639 33.42 3.41 22.73
N VAL A 640 32.17 3.86 22.88
CA VAL A 640 31.55 4.14 24.17
C VAL A 640 30.58 3.00 24.49
N PRO A 641 30.72 2.30 25.64
CA PRO A 641 29.82 1.23 26.01
C PRO A 641 28.36 1.69 26.10
N THR A 642 27.43 0.84 25.64
CA THR A 642 25.99 1.08 25.72
C THR A 642 25.23 0.04 26.54
N ASN A 643 25.91 -1.04 26.96
CA ASN A 643 25.32 -2.14 27.71
C ASN A 643 26.09 -2.30 29.02
N PHE A 644 25.39 -2.29 30.14
CA PHE A 644 25.97 -2.23 31.48
C PHE A 644 25.39 -3.30 32.40
N ILE A 645 26.24 -3.79 33.30
CA ILE A 645 25.81 -4.63 34.43
C ILE A 645 26.06 -3.90 35.73
N PHE A 646 24.99 -3.67 36.49
CA PHE A 646 25.02 -3.05 37.81
C PHE A 646 24.93 -4.15 38.87
N LYS A 647 26.03 -4.39 39.58
CA LYS A 647 26.13 -5.40 40.64
C LYS A 647 26.29 -4.73 41.98
N GLY A 648 25.54 -5.16 42.99
CA GLY A 648 25.83 -4.77 44.37
C GLY A 648 24.62 -4.85 45.32
N PRO A 649 24.82 -4.57 46.61
CA PRO A 649 23.81 -4.67 47.65
C PRO A 649 22.57 -3.78 47.41
N PRO A 650 21.44 -4.02 48.10
CA PRO A 650 20.26 -3.19 47.97
C PRO A 650 20.49 -1.80 48.58
N GLY A 651 19.83 -0.78 48.03
CA GLY A 651 19.90 0.61 48.52
C GLY A 651 21.25 1.31 48.36
N THR A 652 22.12 0.83 47.45
CA THR A 652 23.41 1.46 47.11
C THR A 652 23.31 2.48 45.97
N GLY A 653 22.10 2.75 45.45
CA GLY A 653 21.86 3.79 44.45
C GLY A 653 21.91 3.34 42.99
N LYS A 654 21.76 2.04 42.69
CA LYS A 654 21.72 1.49 41.32
C LYS A 654 20.72 2.23 40.41
N THR A 655 19.44 2.29 40.81
CA THR A 655 18.37 2.98 40.06
C THR A 655 18.63 4.49 39.92
N THR A 656 19.08 5.14 41.00
CA THR A 656 19.44 6.57 40.99
C THR A 656 20.57 6.86 40.01
N THR A 657 21.58 5.98 39.96
CA THR A 657 22.72 6.09 39.05
C THR A 657 22.31 5.87 37.60
N ALA A 658 21.43 4.91 37.32
CA ALA A 658 20.87 4.70 35.99
C ALA A 658 20.15 5.95 35.46
N ARG A 659 19.34 6.63 36.30
CA ARG A 659 18.68 7.90 35.96
C ARG A 659 19.67 9.02 35.65
N LYS A 660 20.74 9.13 36.43
CA LYS A 660 21.80 10.11 36.16
C LYS A 660 22.58 9.76 34.87
N MET A 661 22.88 8.48 34.64
CA MET A 661 23.50 8.02 33.40
C MET A 661 22.65 8.35 32.18
N GLY A 662 21.32 8.24 32.26
CA GLY A 662 20.42 8.68 31.18
C GLY A 662 20.65 10.13 30.78
N LYS A 663 20.82 11.02 31.75
CA LYS A 663 21.19 12.42 31.50
C LYS A 663 22.58 12.56 30.88
N VAL A 664 23.58 11.82 31.36
CA VAL A 664 24.94 11.85 30.78
C VAL A 664 24.94 11.41 29.31
N TYR A 665 24.27 10.30 28.98
CA TYR A 665 24.19 9.78 27.60
C TYR A 665 23.34 10.65 26.67
N TYR A 666 22.31 11.29 27.22
CA TYR A 666 21.55 12.32 26.53
C TYR A 666 22.42 13.56 26.23
N ASP A 667 23.22 14.01 27.20
CA ASP A 667 24.13 15.16 27.03
C ASP A 667 25.29 14.85 26.05
N MET A 668 25.75 13.59 26.00
CA MET A 668 26.69 13.12 24.98
C MET A 668 26.06 13.03 23.58
N GLY A 669 24.72 13.12 23.48
CA GLY A 669 23.96 13.05 22.23
C GLY A 669 23.76 11.64 21.69
N PHE A 670 23.82 10.61 22.54
CA PHE A 670 23.53 9.22 22.17
C PHE A 670 22.02 8.94 22.26
N LEU A 671 21.36 9.55 23.24
CA LEU A 671 19.94 9.35 23.51
C LEU A 671 19.10 10.53 23.03
N SER A 672 17.84 10.22 22.73
CA SER A 672 16.82 11.20 22.34
C SER A 672 16.05 11.76 23.55
N SER A 673 16.15 11.10 24.70
CA SER A 673 15.58 11.49 25.99
C SER A 673 16.49 11.02 27.12
N ALA A 674 16.54 11.77 28.23
CA ALA A 674 17.23 11.38 29.45
C ALA A 674 16.40 10.43 30.33
N GLU A 675 15.16 10.13 29.94
CA GLU A 675 14.24 9.24 30.65
C GLU A 675 14.78 7.81 30.72
N VAL A 676 14.53 7.16 31.87
CA VAL A 676 14.84 5.75 32.10
C VAL A 676 13.54 4.97 32.16
N MET A 677 13.44 3.96 31.30
CA MET A 677 12.39 2.96 31.33
C MET A 677 12.82 1.84 32.28
N GLU A 678 12.15 1.76 33.42
CA GLU A 678 12.36 0.68 34.40
C GLU A 678 11.40 -0.47 34.06
N CYS A 679 11.92 -1.69 33.91
CA CYS A 679 11.12 -2.88 33.68
C CYS A 679 11.59 -4.06 34.55
N SER A 680 10.66 -4.97 34.81
CA SER A 680 10.93 -6.22 35.51
C SER A 680 11.16 -7.37 34.53
N VAL A 681 11.73 -8.48 35.00
CA VAL A 681 11.86 -9.70 34.19
C VAL A 681 10.49 -10.24 33.73
N SER A 682 9.44 -10.04 34.53
CA SER A 682 8.06 -10.41 34.17
C SER A 682 7.53 -9.63 32.98
N ASP A 683 8.09 -8.46 32.66
CA ASP A 683 7.72 -7.67 31.47
C ASP A 683 8.36 -8.21 30.20
N LEU A 684 9.45 -8.99 30.31
CA LEU A 684 10.17 -9.59 29.18
C LEU A 684 9.68 -11.01 28.90
N VAL A 685 9.40 -11.79 29.94
CA VAL A 685 9.03 -13.20 29.82
C VAL A 685 7.52 -13.39 29.60
N GLY A 686 7.15 -14.25 28.65
CA GLY A 686 5.77 -14.62 28.35
C GLY A 686 5.20 -15.68 29.30
N GLN A 687 3.87 -15.84 29.30
CA GLN A 687 3.19 -16.91 30.05
C GLN A 687 3.02 -18.20 29.23
N TYR A 688 3.23 -18.13 27.91
CA TYR A 688 3.03 -19.22 26.95
C TYR A 688 4.20 -19.27 25.94
N VAL A 689 4.46 -20.44 25.36
CA VAL A 689 5.50 -20.68 24.34
C VAL A 689 5.32 -19.74 23.14
N GLY A 690 6.39 -19.06 22.70
CA GLY A 690 6.40 -18.17 21.54
C GLY A 690 5.95 -16.72 21.80
N HIS A 691 5.40 -16.41 22.98
CA HIS A 691 5.02 -15.04 23.34
C HIS A 691 6.20 -14.23 23.91
N THR A 692 7.23 -14.89 24.43
CA THR A 692 8.41 -14.27 25.06
C THR A 692 9.22 -13.43 24.08
N VAL A 693 9.44 -13.93 22.86
CA VAL A 693 10.17 -13.22 21.79
C VAL A 693 9.49 -11.88 21.46
N GLN A 694 8.18 -11.90 21.20
CA GLN A 694 7.41 -10.71 20.86
C GLN A 694 7.36 -9.70 22.01
N LYS A 695 7.20 -10.18 23.25
CA LYS A 695 7.13 -9.32 24.44
C LYS A 695 8.48 -8.64 24.71
N THR A 696 9.57 -9.39 24.67
CA THR A 696 10.96 -8.89 24.80
C THR A 696 11.23 -7.83 23.74
N ARG A 697 10.93 -8.12 22.46
CA ARG A 697 11.12 -7.19 21.36
C ARG A 697 10.36 -5.88 21.56
N ARG A 698 9.08 -5.93 21.94
CA ARG A 698 8.27 -4.73 22.19
C ARG A 698 8.85 -3.84 23.30
N VAL A 699 9.43 -4.42 24.36
CA VAL A 699 10.07 -3.64 25.43
C VAL A 699 11.30 -2.90 24.90
N PHE A 700 12.16 -3.60 24.14
CA PHE A 700 13.34 -2.97 23.53
C PHE A 700 12.98 -1.90 22.49
N GLU A 701 11.94 -2.13 21.69
CA GLU A 701 11.45 -1.14 20.73
C GLU A 701 10.95 0.14 21.42
N LYS A 702 10.24 0.01 22.54
CA LYS A 702 9.81 1.16 23.35
C LYS A 702 10.99 1.90 24.01
N ALA A 703 12.08 1.20 24.29
CA ALA A 703 13.27 1.77 24.92
C ALA A 703 14.25 2.44 23.92
N LEU A 704 14.02 2.33 22.61
CA LEU A 704 14.85 2.97 21.59
C LEU A 704 14.98 4.48 21.83
N GLY A 705 16.22 4.96 21.90
CA GLY A 705 16.54 6.36 22.21
C GLY A 705 16.43 6.75 23.68
N LYS A 706 16.26 5.79 24.61
CA LYS A 706 16.21 5.96 26.07
C LYS A 706 17.18 4.99 26.78
N VAL A 707 17.18 5.01 28.12
CA VAL A 707 17.81 3.97 28.95
C VAL A 707 16.76 2.91 29.31
N LEU A 708 17.08 1.62 29.11
CA LEU A 708 16.33 0.48 29.61
C LEU A 708 17.02 -0.08 30.85
N LEU A 709 16.37 0.02 32.01
CA LEU A 709 16.83 -0.60 33.25
C LEU A 709 15.99 -1.83 33.54
N VAL A 710 16.61 -3.01 33.50
CA VAL A 710 16.02 -4.27 33.97
C VAL A 710 16.50 -4.51 35.39
N ASP A 711 15.60 -4.34 36.35
CA ASP A 711 15.90 -4.63 37.76
C ASP A 711 15.69 -6.12 38.06
N GLU A 712 16.45 -6.62 39.05
CA GLU A 712 16.51 -8.05 39.41
C GLU A 712 16.74 -8.97 38.19
N ALA A 713 17.62 -8.54 37.27
CA ALA A 713 17.86 -9.19 35.99
C ALA A 713 18.37 -10.64 36.12
N TYR A 714 18.95 -11.01 37.26
CA TYR A 714 19.39 -12.38 37.56
C TYR A 714 18.27 -13.42 37.46
N ARG A 715 17.00 -13.01 37.61
CA ARG A 715 15.84 -13.89 37.38
C ARG A 715 15.72 -14.39 35.93
N LEU A 716 16.42 -13.78 34.98
CA LEU A 716 16.55 -14.31 33.62
C LEU A 716 17.34 -15.63 33.52
N SER A 717 17.97 -16.06 34.62
CA SER A 717 18.61 -17.38 34.72
C SER A 717 17.64 -18.47 35.20
N GLU A 718 16.46 -18.11 35.70
CA GLU A 718 15.49 -19.01 36.30
C GLU A 718 14.21 -19.13 35.45
N GLY A 719 13.84 -20.35 35.05
CA GLY A 719 12.57 -20.65 34.38
C GLY A 719 12.66 -21.09 32.92
N GLN A 720 11.67 -21.87 32.47
CA GLN A 720 11.68 -22.52 31.13
C GLN A 720 11.69 -21.53 29.96
N TYR A 721 11.12 -20.32 30.14
CA TYR A 721 11.01 -19.29 29.10
C TYR A 721 12.08 -18.18 29.22
N ALA A 722 12.87 -18.17 30.30
CA ALA A 722 13.87 -17.15 30.53
C ALA A 722 15.05 -17.25 29.54
N LYS A 723 15.40 -18.49 29.14
CA LYS A 723 16.41 -18.73 28.10
C LYS A 723 16.01 -18.14 26.74
N GLU A 724 14.75 -18.31 26.34
CA GLU A 724 14.19 -17.74 25.10
C GLU A 724 14.28 -16.21 25.11
N ALA A 725 14.02 -15.56 26.26
CA ALA A 725 14.17 -14.12 26.42
C ALA A 725 15.63 -13.68 26.27
N VAL A 726 16.58 -14.40 26.91
CA VAL A 726 18.01 -14.08 26.82
C VAL A 726 18.53 -14.21 25.39
N ASP A 727 18.15 -15.27 24.68
CA ASP A 727 18.56 -15.48 23.29
C ASP A 727 18.02 -14.37 22.38
N GLU A 728 16.75 -13.96 22.58
CA GLU A 728 16.18 -12.81 21.85
C GLU A 728 16.86 -11.49 22.22
N ILE A 729 17.20 -11.24 23.48
CA ILE A 729 17.95 -10.04 23.90
C ILE A 729 19.31 -9.98 23.18
N VAL A 730 20.05 -11.10 23.13
CA VAL A 730 21.33 -11.18 22.42
C VAL A 730 21.14 -10.93 20.92
N GLY A 731 20.06 -11.47 20.33
CA GLY A 731 19.66 -11.22 18.94
C GLY A 731 19.38 -9.74 18.68
N ILE A 732 18.51 -9.13 19.49
CA ILE A 732 18.13 -7.71 19.42
C ILE A 732 19.37 -6.81 19.51
N LEU A 733 20.25 -7.03 20.48
CA LEU A 733 21.46 -6.21 20.66
C LEU A 733 22.47 -6.34 19.51
N THR A 734 22.35 -7.38 18.68
CA THR A 734 23.19 -7.59 17.49
C THR A 734 22.63 -6.86 16.25
N GLN A 735 21.32 -6.60 16.20
CA GLN A 735 20.66 -5.95 15.06
C GLN A 735 21.03 -4.45 14.98
N GLU A 736 21.32 -3.95 13.76
CA GLU A 736 21.63 -2.53 13.51
C GLU A 736 20.50 -1.57 13.93
N ARG A 737 19.26 -2.08 14.01
CA ARG A 737 18.10 -1.30 14.48
C ARG A 737 18.22 -0.90 15.96
N PHE A 738 18.88 -1.69 16.79
CA PHE A 738 19.00 -1.45 18.24
C PHE A 738 20.43 -1.10 18.67
N ARG A 739 21.44 -1.68 18.01
CA ARG A 739 22.85 -1.50 18.37
C ARG A 739 23.22 -0.01 18.50
N GLY A 740 23.68 0.38 19.69
CA GLY A 740 24.13 1.74 19.99
C GLY A 740 23.04 2.83 20.00
N LYS A 741 21.75 2.45 19.89
CA LYS A 741 20.60 3.38 19.83
C LYS A 741 19.79 3.46 21.13
N LEU A 742 20.10 2.63 22.11
CA LEU A 742 19.58 2.66 23.48
C LEU A 742 20.68 2.25 24.45
N ILE A 743 20.52 2.60 25.73
CA ILE A 743 21.41 2.15 26.80
C ILE A 743 20.72 1.06 27.60
N VAL A 744 21.30 -0.13 27.72
CA VAL A 744 20.70 -1.24 28.46
C VAL A 744 21.47 -1.49 29.75
N ILE A 745 20.77 -1.52 30.87
CA ILE A 745 21.34 -1.70 32.21
C ILE A 745 20.65 -2.90 32.86
N PHE A 746 21.40 -3.94 33.19
CA PHE A 746 20.93 -5.05 34.01
C PHE A 746 21.40 -4.88 35.44
N ALA A 747 20.47 -4.77 36.39
CA ALA A 747 20.76 -4.57 37.80
C ALA A 747 20.41 -5.82 38.62
N GLY A 748 21.25 -6.14 39.60
CA GLY A 748 21.02 -7.26 40.51
C GLY A 748 22.07 -7.39 41.61
N TYR A 749 21.96 -8.46 42.40
CA TYR A 749 22.96 -8.80 43.42
C TYR A 749 24.19 -9.44 42.76
N GLU A 750 25.36 -9.23 43.37
CA GLU A 750 26.65 -9.54 42.72
C GLU A 750 26.81 -11.03 42.35
N GLN A 751 26.57 -11.94 43.30
CA GLN A 751 26.73 -13.38 43.08
C GLN A 751 25.75 -13.90 42.01
N GLU A 752 24.50 -13.45 42.05
CA GLU A 752 23.45 -13.91 41.16
C GLU A 752 23.63 -13.40 39.73
N MET A 753 24.10 -12.14 39.57
CA MET A 753 24.47 -11.60 38.26
C MET A 753 25.68 -12.32 37.66
N ASN A 754 26.66 -12.72 38.47
CA ASN A 754 27.78 -13.55 38.00
C ASN A 754 27.30 -14.91 37.49
N ASN A 755 26.34 -15.52 38.19
CA ASN A 755 25.72 -16.77 37.75
C ASN A 755 24.99 -16.61 36.40
N LEU A 756 24.19 -15.54 36.24
CA LEU A 756 23.51 -15.24 34.97
C LEU A 756 24.48 -15.16 33.79
N LEU A 757 25.62 -14.47 33.96
CA LEU A 757 26.63 -14.33 32.91
C LEU A 757 27.34 -15.64 32.57
N THR A 758 27.50 -16.52 33.56
CA THR A 758 28.10 -17.84 33.36
C THR A 758 27.17 -18.76 32.56
N VAL A 759 25.85 -18.60 32.72
CA VAL A 759 24.83 -19.41 32.04
C VAL A 759 24.71 -19.07 30.56
N ASN A 760 24.95 -17.82 30.14
CA ASN A 760 24.88 -17.42 28.73
C ASN A 760 26.10 -16.58 28.30
N SER A 761 27.01 -17.22 27.55
CA SER A 761 28.23 -16.58 27.01
C SER A 761 27.93 -15.47 26.01
N GLY A 762 26.78 -15.52 25.31
CA GLY A 762 26.30 -14.45 24.45
C GLY A 762 26.03 -13.17 25.25
N LEU A 763 25.27 -13.28 26.34
CA LEU A 763 24.98 -12.14 27.22
C LEU A 763 26.25 -11.56 27.83
N ALA A 764 27.16 -12.40 28.34
CA ALA A 764 28.45 -11.96 28.87
C ALA A 764 29.30 -11.18 27.84
N SER A 765 29.28 -11.62 26.58
CA SER A 765 30.02 -10.94 25.50
C SER A 765 29.44 -9.58 25.13
N ARG A 766 28.12 -9.37 25.22
CA ARG A 766 27.47 -8.11 24.82
C ARG A 766 27.39 -7.09 25.95
N PHE A 767 27.55 -7.54 27.20
CA PHE A 767 27.58 -6.72 28.40
C PHE A 767 28.98 -6.75 29.04
N SER A 768 29.96 -6.19 28.34
CA SER A 768 31.36 -6.21 28.78
C SER A 768 31.69 -5.21 29.89
N GLU A 769 30.83 -4.21 30.14
CA GLU A 769 31.10 -3.15 31.10
C GLU A 769 30.32 -3.36 32.41
N GLU A 770 31.07 -3.59 33.50
CA GLU A 770 30.51 -3.82 34.82
C GLU A 770 30.72 -2.63 35.76
N ILE A 771 29.66 -2.29 36.49
CA ILE A 771 29.65 -1.28 37.53
C ILE A 771 29.30 -1.94 38.86
N VAL A 772 30.27 -1.97 39.78
CA VAL A 772 30.13 -2.59 41.10
C VAL A 772 29.83 -1.51 42.14
N PHE A 773 28.68 -1.62 42.78
CA PHE A 773 28.21 -0.75 43.85
C PHE A 773 28.58 -1.38 45.19
N ARG A 774 29.45 -0.71 45.95
CA ARG A 774 29.87 -1.17 47.29
C ARG A 774 28.90 -0.68 48.37
N HIS A 775 28.98 -1.28 49.55
CA HIS A 775 28.27 -0.77 50.73
C HIS A 775 28.69 0.68 51.00
N LEU A 776 27.72 1.51 51.40
CA LEU A 776 27.99 2.89 51.78
C LEU A 776 28.82 2.90 53.06
N SER A 777 29.85 3.75 53.17
CA SER A 777 30.57 3.87 54.43
C SER A 777 29.65 4.41 55.55
N PRO A 778 29.91 4.08 56.83
CA PRO A 778 29.12 4.59 57.95
C PRO A 778 29.00 6.12 57.95
N GLU A 779 30.08 6.82 57.58
CA GLU A 779 30.09 8.26 57.42
C GLU A 779 29.16 8.75 56.30
N ASN A 780 29.13 8.04 55.17
CA ASN A 780 28.28 8.36 54.03
C ASN A 780 26.80 8.12 54.36
N CYS A 781 26.49 7.04 55.08
CA CYS A 781 25.14 6.80 55.63
C CYS A 781 24.67 7.95 56.52
N LEU A 782 25.54 8.42 57.42
CA LEU A 782 25.23 9.54 58.31
C LEU A 782 25.04 10.86 57.55
N LYS A 783 25.87 11.13 56.53
CA LYS A 783 25.70 12.28 55.64
C LYS A 783 24.35 12.26 54.93
N ILE A 784 23.94 11.11 54.39
CA ILE A 784 22.64 10.93 53.73
C ILE A 784 21.48 11.19 54.71
N LEU A 785 21.53 10.61 55.91
CA LEU A 785 20.51 10.82 56.94
C LEU A 785 20.39 12.30 57.34
N THR A 786 21.51 12.95 57.62
CA THR A 786 21.55 14.36 58.03
C THR A 786 20.98 15.27 56.93
N ARG A 787 21.31 14.98 55.67
CA ARG A 787 20.79 15.72 54.54
C ARG A 787 19.28 15.52 54.36
N ASN A 788 18.81 14.27 54.44
CA ASN A 788 17.39 13.97 54.27
C ASN A 788 16.54 14.56 55.40
N LEU A 789 17.06 14.61 56.64
CA LEU A 789 16.42 15.31 57.75
C LEU A 789 16.30 16.82 57.49
N ARG A 790 17.37 17.45 56.98
CA ARG A 790 17.34 18.88 56.59
C ARG A 790 16.30 19.18 55.51
N ASN A 791 16.11 18.27 54.56
CA ASN A 791 15.07 18.41 53.53
C ASN A 791 13.63 18.33 54.11
N GLN A 792 13.47 17.84 55.33
CA GLN A 792 12.20 17.83 56.08
C GLN A 792 12.17 18.91 57.17
N ASP A 793 13.03 19.93 57.06
CA ASP A 793 13.20 21.01 58.04
C ASP A 793 13.62 20.56 59.46
N ILE A 794 14.07 19.31 59.61
CA ILE A 794 14.57 18.78 60.88
C ILE A 794 16.09 18.92 60.92
N GLN A 795 16.60 19.70 61.87
CA GLN A 795 18.03 19.83 62.08
C GLN A 795 18.49 18.97 63.26
N LEU A 796 19.48 18.12 63.03
CA LEU A 796 20.22 17.51 64.12
C LEU A 796 21.02 18.61 64.83
N ALA A 797 20.68 18.89 66.10
CA ALA A 797 21.51 19.74 66.96
C ALA A 797 22.94 19.19 66.91
N GLY A 798 23.90 20.02 66.52
CA GLY A 798 25.28 19.61 66.18
C GLY A 798 25.78 18.55 67.16
N PRO A 799 25.87 17.27 66.76
CA PRO A 799 26.25 16.23 67.71
C PRO A 799 27.66 16.56 68.17
N SER A 800 27.90 16.55 69.48
CA SER A 800 29.27 16.52 70.00
C SER A 800 30.05 15.45 69.25
N ASP A 801 31.35 15.64 69.01
CA ASP A 801 32.19 14.66 68.29
C ASP A 801 32.04 13.22 68.85
N GLN A 802 31.70 13.12 70.14
CA GLN A 802 31.37 11.87 70.81
C GLN A 802 30.09 11.20 70.30
N ARG A 803 28.96 11.91 70.20
CA ARG A 803 27.70 11.35 69.68
C ARG A 803 27.79 10.96 68.20
N ARG A 804 28.57 11.72 67.42
CA ARG A 804 28.85 11.38 66.01
C ARG A 804 29.61 10.06 65.91
N ARG A 805 30.64 9.85 66.74
CA ARG A 805 31.40 8.59 66.82
C ARG A 805 30.53 7.42 67.26
N GLU A 806 29.65 7.62 68.23
CA GLU A 806 28.69 6.59 68.68
C GLU A 806 27.74 6.17 67.55
N MET A 807 27.18 7.13 66.80
CA MET A 807 26.30 6.84 65.66
C MET A 807 27.03 6.11 64.53
N ILE A 808 28.29 6.49 64.26
CA ILE A 808 29.14 5.78 63.30
C ILE A 808 29.37 4.33 63.75
N SER A 809 29.69 4.09 65.03
CA SER A 809 29.88 2.75 65.57
C SER A 809 28.62 1.87 65.49
N ILE A 810 27.44 2.46 65.72
CA ILE A 810 26.15 1.75 65.52
C ILE A 810 25.97 1.36 64.06
N LEU A 811 26.25 2.28 63.13
CA LEU A 811 26.15 2.01 61.68
C LEU A 811 27.17 0.96 61.22
N GLU A 812 28.39 0.94 61.78
CA GLU A 812 29.37 -0.14 61.56
C GLU A 812 28.85 -1.50 62.03
N GLY A 813 28.14 -1.55 63.15
CA GLY A 813 27.47 -2.76 63.63
C GLY A 813 26.36 -3.22 62.68
N LEU A 814 25.52 -2.29 62.20
CA LEU A 814 24.44 -2.59 61.27
C LEU A 814 24.94 -3.07 59.90
N GLN A 815 26.07 -2.55 59.42
CA GLN A 815 26.68 -2.98 58.16
C GLN A 815 27.14 -4.44 58.15
N ARG A 816 27.39 -5.03 59.33
CA ARG A 816 27.78 -6.45 59.45
C ARG A 816 26.60 -7.39 59.32
N LEU A 817 25.37 -6.87 59.30
CA LEU A 817 24.16 -7.69 59.16
C LEU A 817 23.95 -8.11 57.70
N PRO A 818 23.54 -9.37 57.45
CA PRO A 818 23.36 -9.88 56.09
C PRO A 818 22.24 -9.18 55.30
N SER A 819 21.27 -8.56 55.98
CA SER A 819 20.11 -7.89 55.36
C SER A 819 20.25 -6.37 55.28
N TRP A 820 21.45 -5.81 55.46
CA TRP A 820 21.65 -4.36 55.45
C TRP A 820 21.36 -3.72 54.08
N GLY A 821 20.33 -2.88 54.04
CA GLY A 821 19.79 -2.20 52.87
C GLY A 821 20.37 -0.81 52.58
N ASN A 822 21.49 -0.43 53.21
CA ASN A 822 22.19 0.85 52.99
C ASN A 822 21.23 2.07 53.05
N ALA A 823 21.10 2.85 51.97
CA ALA A 823 20.25 4.05 51.96
C ALA A 823 18.76 3.74 52.20
N ARG A 824 18.28 2.53 51.87
CA ARG A 824 16.89 2.10 52.11
C ARG A 824 16.61 1.95 53.61
N ASP A 825 17.57 1.42 54.35
CA ASP A 825 17.48 1.31 55.81
C ASP A 825 17.65 2.69 56.46
N MET A 826 18.51 3.56 55.91
CA MET A 826 18.61 4.95 56.35
C MET A 826 17.32 5.75 56.12
N GLU A 827 16.59 5.50 55.02
CA GLU A 827 15.28 6.10 54.78
C GLU A 827 14.21 5.56 55.74
N THR A 828 14.29 4.28 56.09
CA THR A 828 13.43 3.68 57.12
C THR A 828 13.70 4.30 58.49
N LEU A 829 14.98 4.50 58.82
CA LEU A 829 15.41 5.20 60.03
C LEU A 829 14.95 6.66 60.04
N LEU A 830 15.08 7.38 58.92
CA LEU A 830 14.57 8.73 58.73
C LEU A 830 13.08 8.80 59.06
N LYS A 831 12.25 7.94 58.46
CA LYS A 831 10.80 7.92 58.71
C LYS A 831 10.49 7.73 60.19
N ARG A 832 11.19 6.83 60.87
CA ARG A 832 11.02 6.61 62.32
C ARG A 832 11.43 7.83 63.14
N LEU A 833 12.55 8.47 62.80
CA LEU A 833 13.03 9.68 63.47
C LEU A 833 12.07 10.85 63.27
N THR A 834 11.57 11.05 62.05
CA THR A 834 10.58 12.09 61.74
C THR A 834 9.29 11.89 62.51
N ILE A 835 8.75 10.65 62.54
CA ILE A 835 7.56 10.32 63.35
C ILE A 835 7.81 10.61 64.82
N PHE A 836 8.97 10.18 65.35
CA PHE A 836 9.34 10.43 66.74
C PHE A 836 9.40 11.92 67.07
N VAL A 837 10.05 12.73 66.23
CA VAL A 837 10.15 14.19 66.40
C VAL A 837 8.77 14.86 66.31
N LEU A 838 7.95 14.49 65.32
CA LEU A 838 6.59 15.05 65.20
C LEU A 838 5.69 14.69 66.38
N SER A 839 5.76 13.43 66.86
CA SER A 839 4.99 13.00 68.04
C SER A 839 5.44 13.66 69.35
N SER A 840 6.68 14.13 69.41
CA SER A 840 7.23 14.80 70.61
C SER A 840 7.03 16.32 70.60
N LEU A 841 6.64 16.91 69.46
CA LEU A 841 6.22 18.31 69.36
C LEU A 841 4.81 18.55 69.93
N ASP A 842 3.92 17.54 69.88
CA ASP A 842 2.57 17.62 70.44
C ASP A 842 2.51 17.44 71.98
N SER A 843 3.66 17.24 72.63
CA SER A 843 3.77 17.03 74.09
C SER A 843 4.55 18.13 74.83
N THR A 844 4.76 19.26 74.17
CA THR A 844 5.27 20.54 74.72
C THR A 844 4.30 21.65 74.40
#